data_AF-A0A938V3B5-F1
#
_entry.id   AF-A0A938V3B5-F1
#
_cell.length_a   1.000
_cell.length_b   1.000
_cell.length_c   1.000
_cell.angle_alpha   90.00
_cell.angle_beta   90.00
_cell.angle_gamma   90.00
#
_symmetry.space_group_name_H-M   'P 1'
#
loop_
_entity.id
_entity.type
_entity.pdbx_description
1 polymer ?
#
loop_
_entity_poly.entity_id
_entity_poly.type
_entity_poly.pdbx_seq_one_letter_code
_entity_poly.pdbx_strand_id
1 'polypeptide(L)'
;MSRWIAALLPLVWMAACSTGSSTTQAPGSDAADDLAPQDAGADSVPLDFAGEDDRAGEIPLLPDDAGDETPEPGCQAGTGCFLDPCTVNSDCLSGWCVEHLGDGVCTATCQEECPPGWTCRQVQGDGPDVSFICVSAVSNLCKPCASNADCKSPGGADDGCIDYGSEGSFCGGSCGAPGEAPAACPWGFACKDAVTVEGVASKQCVADTGVCPCTAKSAALGLSTPCQVSNDFGTCTGKRFCSADGLSACDALEPAAESCNGLDDDCDDDVDEPDEIAGNWINLCDDGNECTTDLCNGQAGCEHVALDGDECKDGNPCTAADHCVAGVCTGTPVDCDDSNPCTDDTCAETGGCLFAPNNAPCDDNAPCTVADQCEQGKCGGVPIACDCQATSDCAALEDGNLCNGVLVCDTDGIPFQCVVAAGSSVTCPEPAGTAAPCLESSCDPLSGKCSFVPAHEGHPCDDGDPCTLSDQCHQGQCLPGPAANCNDGNPCTDDACSPKTGCTHLPNNASCQDSDPCTLDDTCAFGTCVPGKAMDCDDGNPCTDDSCSAAQGCKHTHNAAACDDGNACTAGDHCEAGKCIFVAAATCDDSNPCTADTCNPATGCFFKLTEAPCDDGNVCTTGDHCHLGGCIFSATIKCDDKNPCTDDSCLPATGCSFSPNTASCDDSNPCTLEDACKAGKCLGLKPLSCNDGDVCTDDWCDPATGCAHAPNTAPCNDGNQCTAGETCKAGSCSGGKPVGCDDANPCTDDSCDPANGCQHLPNTVACDDGNTCTTKDICAAGACTGGPPPDCADANTCTDDSCDSKIGCVHAYNQATCDDSDLCTTGDKCAQGKCAGGPPLPCNDANECTSDSCNAKTGCVFSPVVDGTPCGAGKSCQAGACVDCIHGTKTFSYTGSVQSFDLPACAVSVTLEAWGAQGGWYGNQSYGGKGGYAKGRATNLAGKTIHVYVGGQGGYNGQVAAGGYNGGGGHTGAASYTVGGGGASDVRSGGQALTNRILVAGGGGASAWCYNDSGVGGQGGGLTGTGGGHSGNSPDGWGKPGTQSAGGAGGNFSGQLGTAGTLGQGGLADNSNGGCGGAGGGGGGYYGGGGGGHGGGGGGGSSYVQGLLDTDTQTGVRQGHGQVIVTW
;
A
#
# COMPACT_ATOMS: atom_id res chain seq x y z
N MET A 1 -44.06 29.43 55.12
CA MET A 1 -42.69 29.49 55.68
C MET A 1 -41.76 29.56 54.47
N SER A 2 -41.06 30.65 54.13
CA SER A 2 -40.00 31.39 54.87
C SER A 2 -38.81 30.48 55.17
N ARG A 3 -37.54 30.70 54.75
CA ARG A 3 -36.80 31.79 54.04
C ARG A 3 -35.54 31.15 53.35
N TRP A 4 -34.95 31.59 52.23
CA TRP A 4 -34.36 32.88 51.75
C TRP A 4 -32.93 33.23 52.24
N ILE A 5 -32.17 33.98 51.41
CA ILE A 5 -30.89 34.75 51.63
C ILE A 5 -29.58 34.00 51.24
N ALA A 6 -28.53 34.56 50.58
CA ALA A 6 -28.23 35.78 49.77
C ALA A 6 -26.72 35.74 49.34
N ALA A 7 -26.08 36.57 48.49
CA ALA A 7 -26.38 37.42 47.31
C ALA A 7 -25.04 38.07 46.80
N LEU A 8 -25.10 39.12 45.95
CA LEU A 8 -24.03 40.01 45.38
C LEU A 8 -23.57 39.65 43.94
N LEU A 9 -23.88 40.36 42.82
CA LEU A 9 -24.07 41.78 42.42
C LEU A 9 -22.81 42.41 41.75
N PRO A 10 -22.91 43.31 40.73
CA PRO A 10 -23.97 43.43 39.70
C PRO A 10 -23.52 43.81 38.24
N LEU A 11 -24.43 43.49 37.30
CA LEU A 11 -24.76 44.07 35.96
C LEU A 11 -23.95 45.25 35.35
N VAL A 12 -23.87 45.27 33.99
CA VAL A 12 -24.43 46.35 33.12
C VAL A 12 -24.60 45.93 31.63
N TRP A 13 -25.87 45.97 31.16
CA TRP A 13 -26.44 46.36 29.84
C TRP A 13 -26.27 45.61 28.49
N MET A 14 -27.23 45.97 27.61
CA MET A 14 -27.62 45.41 26.31
C MET A 14 -26.83 45.95 25.10
N ALA A 15 -27.02 45.28 23.97
CA ALA A 15 -26.51 45.68 22.66
C ALA A 15 -27.22 46.88 22.00
N ALA A 16 -26.45 47.58 21.16
CA ALA A 16 -26.82 48.30 19.93
C ALA A 16 -27.97 49.34 19.95
N CYS A 17 -27.63 50.55 19.48
CA CYS A 17 -28.57 51.50 18.89
C CYS A 17 -28.09 51.83 17.47
N SER A 18 -29.01 51.86 16.50
CA SER A 18 -28.72 52.08 15.08
C SER A 18 -29.72 53.05 14.45
N THR A 19 -29.23 54.08 13.77
CA THR A 19 -29.92 54.88 12.74
C THR A 19 -28.84 55.51 11.85
N GLY A 20 -29.01 55.79 10.55
CA GLY A 20 -30.11 55.55 9.61
C GLY A 20 -29.81 56.41 8.35
N SER A 21 -29.40 55.79 7.24
CA SER A 21 -30.25 55.47 6.08
C SER A 21 -30.61 56.65 5.14
N SER A 22 -29.97 56.72 3.97
CA SER A 22 -30.64 57.16 2.72
C SER A 22 -29.86 56.79 1.42
N THR A 23 -30.58 56.24 0.44
CA THR A 23 -30.35 56.20 -1.04
C THR A 23 -28.93 55.94 -1.60
N THR A 24 -28.58 54.80 -2.23
CA THR A 24 -28.98 54.27 -3.57
C THR A 24 -28.74 55.26 -4.73
N GLN A 25 -28.09 54.96 -5.88
CA GLN A 25 -27.82 53.68 -6.58
C GLN A 25 -26.76 53.91 -7.71
N ALA A 26 -25.72 53.07 -7.88
CA ALA A 26 -24.86 53.02 -9.08
C ALA A 26 -24.05 51.68 -9.16
N PRO A 27 -23.67 51.19 -10.36
CA PRO A 27 -23.21 49.80 -10.55
C PRO A 27 -21.69 49.63 -10.72
N GLY A 28 -21.22 48.38 -10.67
CA GLY A 28 -19.82 48.01 -10.94
C GLY A 28 -19.57 46.51 -10.74
N SER A 29 -20.13 45.69 -11.62
CA SER A 29 -19.74 44.28 -11.77
C SER A 29 -18.73 44.18 -12.91
N ASP A 30 -17.61 43.51 -12.72
CA ASP A 30 -16.82 42.97 -13.83
C ASP A 30 -16.27 41.59 -13.46
N ALA A 31 -16.38 40.68 -14.42
CA ALA A 31 -15.77 39.36 -14.42
C ALA A 31 -14.66 39.34 -15.48
N ALA A 32 -13.70 38.43 -15.38
CA ALA A 32 -12.79 38.16 -16.48
C ALA A 32 -12.44 36.67 -16.53
N ASP A 33 -12.54 36.12 -17.74
CA ASP A 33 -12.08 34.81 -18.14
C ASP A 33 -11.12 35.04 -19.33
N ASP A 34 -9.90 34.50 -19.21
CA ASP A 34 -8.82 34.27 -20.19
C ASP A 34 -8.25 35.38 -21.14
N LEU A 35 -6.95 35.18 -21.46
CA LEU A 35 -6.10 35.73 -22.56
C LEU A 35 -5.37 37.11 -22.44
N ALA A 36 -4.12 37.12 -22.95
CA ALA A 36 -3.01 38.12 -22.87
C ALA A 36 -3.14 39.32 -23.88
N PRO A 37 -2.16 40.28 -24.12
CA PRO A 37 -0.72 40.35 -23.75
C PRO A 37 -0.02 41.76 -23.48
N GLN A 38 1.29 41.72 -23.19
CA GLN A 38 2.44 42.64 -23.52
C GLN A 38 2.56 44.15 -23.11
N ASP A 39 3.79 44.54 -22.72
CA ASP A 39 4.51 45.87 -22.74
C ASP A 39 3.84 47.14 -22.14
N ALA A 40 4.49 48.18 -21.57
CA ALA A 40 5.85 48.53 -21.06
C ALA A 40 5.70 49.90 -20.32
N GLY A 41 6.64 50.58 -19.62
CA GLY A 41 8.06 50.36 -19.25
C GLY A 41 8.77 51.73 -18.96
N ALA A 42 9.86 51.76 -18.17
CA ALA A 42 10.78 52.91 -17.88
C ALA A 42 10.23 54.14 -17.08
N ASP A 43 11.00 54.96 -16.34
CA ASP A 43 12.36 54.90 -15.73
C ASP A 43 12.57 56.16 -14.81
N SER A 44 13.55 56.16 -13.87
CA SER A 44 14.54 57.25 -13.62
C SER A 44 15.11 57.42 -12.17
N VAL A 45 16.27 56.77 -11.90
CA VAL A 45 17.61 57.29 -11.47
C VAL A 45 17.84 58.56 -10.56
N PRO A 46 19.06 58.88 -10.03
CA PRO A 46 20.26 58.09 -9.55
C PRO A 46 21.21 58.72 -8.44
N LEU A 47 22.41 58.10 -8.24
CA LEU A 47 23.78 58.67 -8.00
C LEU A 47 24.21 59.16 -6.57
N ASP A 48 25.48 59.10 -6.09
CA ASP A 48 26.79 58.53 -6.53
C ASP A 48 27.81 58.52 -5.34
N PHE A 49 28.94 57.77 -5.39
CA PHE A 49 30.34 58.20 -5.13
C PHE A 49 31.38 57.07 -4.87
N ALA A 50 32.44 57.10 -5.69
CA ALA A 50 33.55 56.15 -5.90
C ALA A 50 34.65 55.96 -4.81
N GLY A 51 35.52 54.95 -5.04
CA GLY A 51 36.88 54.86 -4.45
C GLY A 51 37.68 53.57 -4.74
N GLU A 52 38.61 53.59 -5.70
CA GLU A 52 39.56 52.50 -6.01
C GLU A 52 40.96 52.72 -5.38
N ASP A 53 41.66 51.66 -4.94
CA ASP A 53 43.13 51.50 -5.02
C ASP A 53 43.54 50.00 -4.92
N ASP A 54 44.75 49.66 -5.35
CA ASP A 54 45.11 48.36 -5.97
C ASP A 54 46.25 47.60 -5.23
N ARG A 55 46.23 46.24 -5.28
CA ARG A 55 47.30 45.27 -4.91
C ARG A 55 47.71 45.10 -3.42
N ALA A 56 48.08 43.90 -2.93
CA ALA A 56 48.02 42.53 -3.46
C ALA A 56 48.22 41.50 -2.31
N GLY A 57 47.63 40.30 -2.42
CA GLY A 57 47.88 39.18 -1.49
C GLY A 57 46.87 38.04 -1.62
N GLU A 58 47.32 36.91 -2.17
CA GLU A 58 46.62 35.62 -2.38
C GLU A 58 45.69 35.19 -1.23
N ILE A 59 44.40 34.87 -1.50
CA ILE A 59 43.78 33.51 -1.63
C ILE A 59 42.36 33.68 -2.23
N PRO A 60 42.01 33.07 -3.39
CA PRO A 60 40.62 33.02 -3.87
C PRO A 60 39.83 31.86 -3.24
N LEU A 61 38.64 32.18 -2.72
CA LEU A 61 37.60 31.22 -2.33
C LEU A 61 36.80 30.77 -3.57
N LEU A 62 36.15 29.61 -3.45
CA LEU A 62 35.19 29.07 -4.42
C LEU A 62 33.80 29.73 -4.25
N PRO A 63 33.02 29.87 -5.34
CA PRO A 63 31.57 29.96 -5.27
C PRO A 63 30.87 28.75 -5.93
N ASP A 64 29.94 28.17 -5.18
CA ASP A 64 28.58 27.71 -5.55
C ASP A 64 28.41 27.09 -6.96
N ASP A 65 28.34 25.77 -7.07
CA ASP A 65 27.18 24.87 -6.84
C ASP A 65 26.27 24.67 -8.08
N ALA A 66 26.41 23.48 -8.67
CA ALA A 66 25.44 22.84 -9.54
C ALA A 66 25.54 21.33 -9.29
N GLY A 67 24.46 20.72 -8.80
CA GLY A 67 24.50 19.41 -8.15
C GLY A 67 24.96 18.25 -9.02
N ASP A 68 25.99 17.56 -8.53
CA ASP A 68 26.33 16.17 -8.85
C ASP A 68 26.03 15.35 -7.58
N GLU A 69 25.07 14.43 -7.64
CA GLU A 69 24.89 13.42 -6.58
C GLU A 69 25.36 12.05 -7.07
N THR A 70 26.68 11.92 -7.16
CA THR A 70 27.33 10.67 -6.75
C THR A 70 27.62 10.73 -5.24
N PRO A 71 27.36 9.67 -4.45
CA PRO A 71 27.56 9.72 -3.01
C PRO A 71 29.05 9.66 -2.63
N GLU A 72 29.61 10.80 -2.22
CA GLU A 72 30.92 10.87 -1.54
C GLU A 72 30.87 10.18 -0.16
N PRO A 73 32.00 9.67 0.36
CA PRO A 73 31.96 8.50 1.22
C PRO A 73 31.90 8.80 2.73
N GLY A 74 30.99 8.08 3.40
CA GLY A 74 31.34 7.45 4.68
C GLY A 74 31.12 8.26 5.95
N CYS A 75 29.91 8.80 6.15
CA CYS A 75 29.41 8.81 7.53
C CYS A 75 29.20 7.36 8.01
N GLN A 76 29.76 7.01 9.17
CA GLN A 76 29.45 5.76 9.85
C GLN A 76 28.31 6.01 10.85
N ALA A 77 27.29 5.15 10.85
CA ALA A 77 26.19 5.24 11.82
C ALA A 77 26.74 5.29 13.26
N GLY A 78 26.21 6.23 14.06
CA GLY A 78 26.70 6.55 15.40
C GLY A 78 27.89 7.52 15.43
N THR A 79 28.06 8.39 14.42
CA THR A 79 29.08 9.46 14.41
C THR A 79 28.51 10.88 14.41
N GLY A 80 27.20 11.02 14.59
CA GLY A 80 26.48 12.28 14.76
C GLY A 80 25.85 12.82 13.48
N CYS A 81 25.59 11.97 12.50
CA CYS A 81 25.02 12.34 11.20
C CYS A 81 23.50 12.43 11.23
N PHE A 82 22.88 12.86 10.12
CA PHE A 82 21.43 12.94 10.02
C PHE A 82 20.76 11.61 10.38
N LEU A 83 19.79 11.65 11.30
CA LEU A 83 19.10 10.51 11.94
C LEU A 83 19.91 9.65 12.93
N ASP A 84 21.19 9.95 13.21
CA ASP A 84 21.90 9.27 14.32
C ASP A 84 21.25 9.62 15.68
N PRO A 85 21.11 8.67 16.63
CA PRO A 85 20.58 8.95 17.95
C PRO A 85 21.45 9.94 18.75
N CYS A 86 20.81 10.84 19.49
CA CYS A 86 21.47 11.86 20.30
C CYS A 86 20.72 12.17 21.60
N THR A 87 21.44 12.78 22.54
CA THR A 87 20.91 13.23 23.83
C THR A 87 21.13 14.73 24.06
N VAL A 88 22.16 15.30 23.44
CA VAL A 88 22.50 16.72 23.46
C VAL A 88 22.96 17.19 22.09
N ASN A 89 22.85 18.49 21.83
CA ASN A 89 23.26 19.13 20.57
C ASN A 89 24.70 18.82 20.14
N SER A 90 25.62 18.58 21.08
CA SER A 90 27.03 18.25 20.81
C SER A 90 27.26 16.82 20.32
N ASP A 91 26.26 15.94 20.40
CA ASP A 91 26.34 14.57 19.86
C ASP A 91 26.24 14.57 18.32
N CYS A 92 25.84 15.70 17.73
CA CYS A 92 25.52 15.86 16.31
C CYS A 92 26.53 16.74 15.58
N LEU A 93 26.93 16.32 14.37
CA LEU A 93 27.84 17.07 13.51
C LEU A 93 27.25 18.40 13.02
N SER A 94 25.92 18.47 12.92
CA SER A 94 25.16 19.70 12.67
C SER A 94 25.09 20.65 13.87
N GLY A 95 25.45 20.17 15.07
CA GLY A 95 25.25 20.88 16.33
C GLY A 95 23.80 20.88 16.84
N TRP A 96 22.90 20.05 16.29
CA TRP A 96 21.47 20.04 16.64
C TRP A 96 20.90 18.64 16.82
N CYS A 97 20.42 18.38 18.03
CA CYS A 97 19.67 17.20 18.43
C CYS A 97 18.18 17.58 18.57
N VAL A 98 17.29 16.92 17.82
CA VAL A 98 15.86 17.25 17.78
C VAL A 98 15.00 16.00 17.94
N GLU A 99 13.73 16.18 18.29
CA GLU A 99 12.82 15.08 18.57
C GLU A 99 12.23 14.46 17.29
N HIS A 100 12.39 13.14 17.13
CA HIS A 100 11.81 12.33 16.06
C HIS A 100 11.52 10.94 16.61
N LEU A 101 10.32 10.40 16.34
CA LEU A 101 9.83 9.15 16.93
C LEU A 101 9.81 9.14 18.48
N GLY A 102 9.75 10.32 19.10
CA GLY A 102 9.90 10.51 20.55
C GLY A 102 11.33 10.39 21.08
N ASP A 103 12.32 9.98 20.27
CA ASP A 103 13.75 9.97 20.62
C ASP A 103 14.45 11.26 20.14
N GLY A 104 15.66 11.51 20.65
CA GLY A 104 16.54 12.54 20.09
C GLY A 104 17.30 11.97 18.90
N VAL A 105 17.21 12.63 17.74
CA VAL A 105 18.04 12.34 16.57
C VAL A 105 18.73 13.59 16.05
N CYS A 106 19.91 13.39 15.48
CA CYS A 106 20.68 14.46 14.87
C CYS A 106 20.02 14.93 13.57
N THR A 107 19.82 16.23 13.44
CA THR A 107 19.22 16.84 12.25
C THR A 107 20.25 17.54 11.37
N ALA A 108 19.81 18.14 10.27
CA ALA A 108 20.60 18.96 9.37
C ALA A 108 20.20 20.44 9.50
N THR A 109 21.14 21.35 9.25
CA THR A 109 20.85 22.76 8.98
C THR A 109 20.25 22.91 7.58
N CYS A 110 19.27 23.78 7.41
CA CYS A 110 18.60 24.05 6.13
C CYS A 110 18.66 25.54 5.78
N GLN A 111 18.39 25.86 4.52
CA GLN A 111 18.11 27.25 4.08
C GLN A 111 16.61 27.39 3.79
N GLU A 112 16.08 26.57 2.87
CA GLU A 112 14.63 26.46 2.61
C GLU A 112 14.15 25.00 2.49
N GLU A 113 14.95 24.08 1.93
CA GLU A 113 14.58 22.68 1.74
C GLU A 113 15.12 21.73 2.82
N CYS A 114 14.39 20.63 3.04
CA CYS A 114 14.71 19.54 3.97
C CYS A 114 14.31 18.19 3.34
N PRO A 115 14.86 17.05 3.83
CA PRO A 115 14.45 15.72 3.39
C PRO A 115 12.93 15.46 3.57
N PRO A 116 12.31 14.56 2.79
CA PRO A 116 10.88 14.26 2.89
C PRO A 116 10.41 13.95 4.32
N GLY A 117 9.30 14.56 4.73
CA GLY A 117 8.75 14.48 6.10
C GLY A 117 9.36 15.44 7.13
N TRP A 118 10.38 16.22 6.75
CA TRP A 118 11.01 17.22 7.61
C TRP A 118 10.73 18.65 7.12
N THR A 119 10.50 19.57 8.04
CA THR A 119 10.23 20.99 7.74
C THR A 119 11.39 21.87 8.18
N CYS A 120 11.87 22.75 7.31
CA CYS A 120 12.87 23.75 7.70
C CYS A 120 12.24 24.77 8.66
N ARG A 121 12.77 24.91 9.88
CA ARG A 121 12.29 25.89 10.86
C ARG A 121 13.43 26.64 11.52
N GLN A 122 13.15 27.91 11.80
CA GLN A 122 14.03 28.79 12.57
C GLN A 122 14.00 28.39 14.05
N VAL A 123 15.16 28.11 14.62
CA VAL A 123 15.37 27.86 16.04
C VAL A 123 16.39 28.83 16.63
N GLN A 124 16.26 29.10 17.91
CA GLN A 124 17.20 29.94 18.66
C GLN A 124 18.09 29.05 19.53
N GLY A 125 19.41 29.10 19.31
CA GLY A 125 20.38 28.35 20.10
C GLY A 125 20.84 29.09 21.35
N ASP A 126 21.86 28.54 22.03
CA ASP A 126 22.51 29.16 23.19
C ASP A 126 23.34 30.43 22.85
N GLY A 127 23.34 30.86 21.58
CA GLY A 127 24.01 32.05 21.07
C GLY A 127 23.05 33.19 20.67
N PRO A 128 23.59 34.35 20.25
CA PRO A 128 22.78 35.47 19.76
C PRO A 128 22.21 35.23 18.35
N ASP A 129 22.72 34.23 17.63
CA ASP A 129 22.39 33.95 16.24
C ASP A 129 21.26 32.91 16.14
N VAL A 130 20.37 33.12 15.16
CA VAL A 130 19.27 32.20 14.81
C VAL A 130 19.73 31.22 13.74
N SER A 131 19.37 29.95 13.87
CA SER A 131 19.72 28.89 12.91
C SER A 131 18.47 28.28 12.31
N PHE A 132 18.53 27.90 11.04
CA PHE A 132 17.47 27.15 10.37
C PHE A 132 17.86 25.68 10.36
N ILE A 133 17.00 24.82 10.90
CA ILE A 133 17.22 23.37 10.96
C ILE A 133 15.99 22.61 10.52
N CYS A 134 16.19 21.41 10.00
CA CYS A 134 15.11 20.49 9.72
C CYS A 134 14.53 20.00 11.05
N VAL A 135 13.21 20.08 11.22
CA VAL A 135 12.50 19.45 12.34
C VAL A 135 11.45 18.50 11.82
N SER A 136 11.28 17.36 12.51
CA SER A 136 10.20 16.43 12.22
C SER A 136 8.86 17.16 12.41
N ALA A 137 8.00 17.20 11.39
CA ALA A 137 6.64 17.72 11.53
C ALA A 137 5.82 16.86 12.51
N VAL A 138 6.23 15.60 12.70
CA VAL A 138 5.55 14.52 13.42
C VAL A 138 6.49 13.94 14.49
N SER A 139 6.86 14.74 15.50
CA SER A 139 7.90 14.37 16.48
C SER A 139 7.51 13.22 17.42
N ASN A 140 6.22 13.03 17.71
CA ASN A 140 5.68 11.94 18.55
C ASN A 140 5.32 10.66 17.77
N LEU A 141 5.62 10.58 16.47
CA LEU A 141 5.22 9.45 15.62
C LEU A 141 5.68 8.09 16.22
N CYS A 142 4.83 7.05 16.19
CA CYS A 142 5.03 5.76 16.87
C CYS A 142 5.22 5.76 18.40
N LYS A 143 5.01 6.88 19.10
CA LYS A 143 4.95 6.91 20.56
C LYS A 143 3.68 6.19 21.08
N PRO A 144 3.77 5.34 22.12
CA PRO A 144 2.58 4.75 22.77
C PRO A 144 1.62 5.83 23.27
N CYS A 145 0.32 5.61 23.10
CA CYS A 145 -0.72 6.57 23.48
C CYS A 145 -1.98 5.87 24.01
N ALA A 146 -2.81 6.63 24.73
CA ALA A 146 -4.16 6.23 25.12
C ALA A 146 -5.24 7.19 24.60
N SER A 147 -4.84 8.37 24.11
CA SER A 147 -5.73 9.43 23.62
C SER A 147 -5.05 10.29 22.55
N ASN A 148 -5.82 11.04 21.76
CA ASN A 148 -5.26 11.98 20.79
C ASN A 148 -4.46 13.12 21.45
N ALA A 149 -4.65 13.35 22.76
CA ALA A 149 -3.88 14.34 23.51
C ALA A 149 -2.40 13.96 23.68
N ASP A 150 -2.08 12.67 23.69
CA ASP A 150 -0.71 12.16 23.94
C ASP A 150 0.24 12.38 22.75
N CYS A 151 -0.33 12.62 21.56
CA CYS A 151 0.35 12.62 20.27
C CYS A 151 0.74 14.00 19.74
N LYS A 152 0.20 15.08 20.33
CA LYS A 152 0.33 16.46 19.83
C LYS A 152 1.80 16.91 19.72
N SER A 153 2.31 17.01 18.50
CA SER A 153 3.66 17.53 18.24
C SER A 153 3.66 19.05 17.99
N PRO A 154 4.82 19.73 18.09
CA PRO A 154 4.97 21.18 17.80
C PRO A 154 4.70 21.57 16.33
N GLY A 155 3.45 21.48 15.87
CA GLY A 155 3.05 21.74 14.49
C GLY A 155 1.93 20.85 13.99
N GLY A 156 1.74 19.68 14.62
CA GLY A 156 0.63 18.76 14.35
C GLY A 156 -0.51 18.99 15.33
N ALA A 157 -1.46 19.84 14.94
CA ALA A 157 -2.67 20.07 15.74
C ALA A 157 -3.63 18.87 15.71
N ASP A 158 -3.57 18.09 14.64
CA ASP A 158 -4.47 16.98 14.31
C ASP A 158 -3.77 15.61 14.39
N ASP A 159 -2.65 15.51 15.12
CA ASP A 159 -1.94 14.25 15.35
C ASP A 159 -2.80 13.29 16.18
N GLY A 160 -3.10 12.13 15.62
CA GLY A 160 -4.04 11.16 16.20
C GLY A 160 -3.36 9.97 16.89
N CYS A 161 -3.96 9.47 17.96
CA CYS A 161 -3.63 8.17 18.53
C CYS A 161 -4.38 7.08 17.74
N ILE A 162 -3.64 6.23 17.04
CA ILE A 162 -4.17 5.27 16.06
C ILE A 162 -4.10 3.87 16.64
N ASP A 163 -5.15 3.09 16.47
CA ASP A 163 -5.19 1.70 16.89
C ASP A 163 -4.48 0.79 15.88
N TYR A 164 -3.48 0.03 16.33
CA TYR A 164 -2.77 -1.01 15.55
C TYR A 164 -3.24 -2.43 15.96
N GLY A 165 -4.38 -2.58 16.65
CA GLY A 165 -4.98 -3.86 17.00
C GLY A 165 -4.22 -4.57 18.13
N SER A 166 -3.74 -5.80 17.89
CA SER A 166 -3.05 -6.60 18.92
C SER A 166 -1.78 -5.94 19.48
N GLU A 167 -1.19 -4.99 18.75
CA GLU A 167 0.00 -4.25 19.16
C GLU A 167 -0.33 -3.03 20.05
N GLY A 168 -1.60 -2.64 20.15
CA GLY A 168 -2.07 -1.47 20.89
C GLY A 168 -2.15 -0.19 20.05
N SER A 169 -2.43 0.92 20.69
CA SER A 169 -2.51 2.26 20.07
C SER A 169 -1.18 3.04 20.10
N PHE A 170 -0.85 3.67 18.97
CA PHE A 170 0.35 4.51 18.81
C PHE A 170 0.06 5.79 18.04
N CYS A 171 0.83 6.83 18.31
CA CYS A 171 0.68 8.13 17.68
C CYS A 171 1.01 8.10 16.18
N GLY A 172 0.01 8.44 15.36
CA GLY A 172 0.20 8.95 14.01
C GLY A 172 0.53 10.44 14.01
N GLY A 173 0.87 10.97 12.84
CA GLY A 173 1.00 12.41 12.63
C GLY A 173 0.23 12.85 11.39
N SER A 174 -0.43 14.01 11.44
CA SER A 174 -1.35 14.44 10.38
C SER A 174 -0.63 14.65 9.04
N CYS A 175 -1.15 14.02 7.96
CA CYS A 175 -0.56 14.08 6.62
C CYS A 175 -1.50 14.63 5.54
N GLY A 176 -2.59 15.29 5.94
CA GLY A 176 -3.51 16.02 5.07
C GLY A 176 -4.96 15.97 5.54
N ALA A 177 -5.83 16.80 4.94
CA ALA A 177 -7.26 16.70 5.17
C ALA A 177 -7.87 15.53 4.36
N PRO A 178 -8.97 14.91 4.82
CA PRO A 178 -9.71 13.91 4.04
C PRO A 178 -10.16 14.48 2.68
N GLY A 179 -9.56 14.00 1.60
CA GLY A 179 -9.87 14.41 0.22
C GLY A 179 -8.83 15.29 -0.48
N GLU A 180 -7.75 15.71 0.22
CA GLU A 180 -6.61 16.40 -0.39
C GLU A 180 -5.49 15.43 -0.81
N ALA A 181 -4.54 15.93 -1.61
CA ALA A 181 -3.35 15.15 -1.98
C ALA A 181 -2.47 14.91 -0.73
N PRO A 182 -1.99 13.68 -0.49
CA PRO A 182 -1.25 13.35 0.73
C PRO A 182 0.08 14.11 0.80
N ALA A 183 0.36 14.72 1.95
CA ALA A 183 1.68 15.23 2.25
C ALA A 183 2.68 14.07 2.43
N ALA A 184 3.96 14.31 2.09
CA ALA A 184 5.00 13.31 2.24
C ALA A 184 5.26 13.02 3.73
N CYS A 185 4.92 11.80 4.16
CA CYS A 185 5.34 11.28 5.46
C CYS A 185 6.86 11.04 5.50
N PRO A 186 7.49 11.00 6.69
CA PRO A 186 8.87 10.58 6.83
C PRO A 186 9.11 9.16 6.32
N TRP A 187 10.35 8.85 5.95
CA TRP A 187 10.74 7.53 5.44
C TRP A 187 10.39 6.41 6.43
N GLY A 188 9.75 5.33 5.94
CA GLY A 188 9.22 4.22 6.74
C GLY A 188 7.75 4.37 7.17
N PHE A 189 7.09 5.45 6.75
CA PHE A 189 5.69 5.74 7.05
C PHE A 189 4.93 6.15 5.79
N ALA A 190 3.70 5.65 5.64
CA ALA A 190 2.78 6.06 4.59
C ALA A 190 1.57 6.81 5.15
N CYS A 191 1.11 7.79 4.38
CA CYS A 191 -0.11 8.54 4.69
C CYS A 191 -1.34 7.66 4.40
N LYS A 192 -1.98 7.12 5.45
CA LYS A 192 -3.14 6.22 5.37
C LYS A 192 -4.37 6.87 5.99
N ASP A 193 -5.56 6.52 5.51
CA ASP A 193 -6.81 6.84 6.19
C ASP A 193 -6.93 5.97 7.44
N ALA A 194 -6.97 6.60 8.61
CA ALA A 194 -6.96 5.95 9.91
C ALA A 194 -8.06 6.49 10.82
N VAL A 195 -8.63 5.61 11.65
CA VAL A 195 -9.57 5.99 12.71
C VAL A 195 -8.76 6.11 14.01
N THR A 196 -8.85 7.26 14.66
CA THR A 196 -8.25 7.45 15.98
C THR A 196 -9.02 6.68 17.05
N VAL A 197 -8.39 6.42 18.20
CA VAL A 197 -9.05 5.81 19.38
C VAL A 197 -10.29 6.57 19.87
N GLU A 198 -10.43 7.86 19.52
CA GLU A 198 -11.60 8.70 19.80
C GLU A 198 -12.69 8.62 18.70
N GLY A 199 -12.56 7.69 17.74
CA GLY A 199 -13.53 7.46 16.66
C GLY A 199 -13.46 8.46 15.50
N VAL A 200 -12.45 9.34 15.46
CA VAL A 200 -12.30 10.36 14.41
C VAL A 200 -11.50 9.80 13.23
N ALA A 201 -12.09 9.81 12.03
CA ALA A 201 -11.41 9.44 10.79
C ALA A 201 -10.53 10.60 10.28
N SER A 202 -9.26 10.34 10.01
CA SER A 202 -8.28 11.34 9.57
C SER A 202 -7.15 10.70 8.74
N LYS A 203 -6.40 11.49 7.96
CA LYS A 203 -5.21 10.99 7.25
C LYS A 203 -3.98 11.15 8.13
N GLN A 204 -3.34 10.04 8.45
CA GLN A 204 -2.24 9.96 9.41
C GLN A 204 -1.07 9.20 8.80
N CYS A 205 0.16 9.62 9.12
CA CYS A 205 1.35 8.83 8.89
C CYS A 205 1.30 7.59 9.79
N VAL A 206 1.25 6.41 9.17
CA VAL A 206 1.17 5.09 9.82
C VAL A 206 2.38 4.30 9.37
N ALA A 207 2.99 3.52 10.27
CA ALA A 207 4.19 2.74 9.95
C ALA A 207 3.94 1.79 8.77
N ASP A 208 4.88 1.71 7.83
CA ASP A 208 4.77 0.83 6.66
C ASP A 208 4.76 -0.65 7.06
N THR A 209 5.50 -0.97 8.13
CA THR A 209 5.59 -2.29 8.77
C THR A 209 4.33 -2.72 9.52
N GLY A 210 3.41 -1.79 9.82
CA GLY A 210 2.27 -2.04 10.72
C GLY A 210 2.66 -2.26 12.19
N VAL A 211 3.91 -2.01 12.60
CA VAL A 211 4.38 -2.16 13.98
C VAL A 211 5.25 -0.97 14.37
N CYS A 212 4.93 -0.35 15.51
CA CYS A 212 5.70 0.75 16.07
C CYS A 212 6.73 0.24 17.11
N PRO A 213 8.05 0.39 16.87
CA PRO A 213 9.06 -0.06 17.82
C PRO A 213 9.15 0.87 19.03
N CYS A 214 9.37 0.29 20.22
CA CYS A 214 9.63 1.07 21.44
C CYS A 214 10.96 1.83 21.34
N THR A 215 10.87 3.16 21.30
CA THR A 215 12.02 4.05 21.32
C THR A 215 12.69 4.12 22.69
N ALA A 216 13.98 4.45 22.75
CA ALA A 216 14.77 4.36 23.98
C ALA A 216 14.23 5.28 25.09
N LYS A 217 13.72 6.45 24.71
CA LYS A 217 13.03 7.39 25.60
C LYS A 217 11.62 6.92 25.99
N SER A 218 10.89 6.23 25.10
CA SER A 218 9.61 5.61 25.45
C SER A 218 9.77 4.52 26.52
N ALA A 219 10.83 3.71 26.40
CA ALA A 219 11.22 2.72 27.42
C ALA A 219 11.68 3.37 28.74
N ALA A 220 12.51 4.42 28.67
CA ALA A 220 12.99 5.13 29.86
C ALA A 220 11.88 5.88 30.62
N LEU A 221 10.81 6.28 29.93
CA LEU A 221 9.63 6.91 30.50
C LEU A 221 8.53 5.92 30.92
N GLY A 222 8.68 4.63 30.61
CA GLY A 222 7.67 3.61 30.89
C GLY A 222 6.33 3.88 30.20
N LEU A 223 6.34 4.42 28.99
CA LEU A 223 5.12 4.73 28.25
C LEU A 223 4.35 3.44 27.94
N SER A 224 3.02 3.51 28.06
CA SER A 224 2.13 2.36 27.92
C SER A 224 1.09 2.56 26.84
N THR A 225 0.70 1.48 26.18
CA THR A 225 -0.42 1.41 25.23
C THR A 225 -1.47 0.42 25.73
N PRO A 226 -2.78 0.63 25.49
CA PRO A 226 -3.81 -0.35 25.87
C PRO A 226 -3.67 -1.67 25.12
N CYS A 227 -4.14 -2.75 25.73
CA CYS A 227 -4.27 -4.08 25.13
C CYS A 227 -5.45 -4.83 25.74
N GLN A 228 -5.82 -5.97 25.13
CA GLN A 228 -6.90 -6.83 25.59
C GLN A 228 -6.46 -8.31 25.54
N VAL A 229 -7.04 -9.12 26.42
CA VAL A 229 -6.96 -10.58 26.39
C VAL A 229 -8.39 -11.11 26.42
N SER A 230 -8.74 -12.01 25.51
CA SER A 230 -10.09 -12.56 25.38
C SER A 230 -10.06 -14.08 25.16
N ASN A 231 -11.07 -14.75 25.70
CA ASN A 231 -11.33 -16.17 25.51
C ASN A 231 -12.85 -16.41 25.62
N ASP A 232 -13.26 -17.65 25.92
CA ASP A 232 -14.69 -18.03 26.01
C ASP A 232 -15.42 -17.45 27.24
N PHE A 233 -14.70 -16.93 28.25
CA PHE A 233 -15.27 -16.34 29.46
C PHE A 233 -15.51 -14.83 29.30
N GLY A 234 -14.53 -14.06 28.81
CA GLY A 234 -14.69 -12.61 28.72
C GLY A 234 -13.63 -11.87 27.89
N THR A 235 -13.47 -10.57 28.14
CA THR A 235 -12.45 -9.72 27.48
C THR A 235 -11.87 -8.70 28.45
N CYS A 236 -10.83 -9.12 29.17
CA CYS A 236 -10.09 -8.28 30.10
C CYS A 236 -9.24 -7.23 29.37
N THR A 237 -9.26 -6.00 29.89
CA THR A 237 -8.43 -4.90 29.38
C THR A 237 -7.18 -4.69 30.23
N GLY A 238 -6.09 -4.30 29.59
CA GLY A 238 -4.80 -4.07 30.25
C GLY A 238 -3.92 -3.12 29.46
N LYS A 239 -2.63 -3.15 29.75
CA LYS A 239 -1.59 -2.31 29.16
C LYS A 239 -0.37 -3.13 28.77
N ARG A 240 0.30 -2.66 27.73
CA ARG A 240 1.68 -3.03 27.43
C ARG A 240 2.59 -1.83 27.67
N PHE A 241 3.74 -2.05 28.28
CA PHE A 241 4.73 -1.02 28.59
C PHE A 241 5.93 -1.13 27.66
N CYS A 242 6.44 0.00 27.17
CA CYS A 242 7.71 -0.01 26.46
C CYS A 242 8.87 -0.31 27.41
N SER A 243 9.77 -1.19 26.96
CA SER A 243 10.99 -1.60 27.63
C SER A 243 12.17 -1.61 26.65
N ALA A 244 13.39 -1.87 27.14
CA ALA A 244 14.57 -1.99 26.28
C ALA A 244 14.52 -3.20 25.33
N ASP A 245 13.70 -4.20 25.64
CA ASP A 245 13.49 -5.41 24.84
C ASP A 245 12.27 -5.30 23.92
N GLY A 246 11.62 -4.14 23.86
CA GLY A 246 10.39 -3.89 23.10
C GLY A 246 9.17 -3.68 23.99
N LEU A 247 7.99 -3.85 23.40
CA LEU A 247 6.70 -3.74 24.07
C LEU A 247 6.47 -4.97 24.95
N SER A 248 6.03 -4.79 26.21
CA SER A 248 5.77 -5.93 27.11
C SER A 248 4.61 -6.81 26.62
N ALA A 249 4.51 -8.02 27.16
CA ALA A 249 3.23 -8.74 27.15
C ALA A 249 2.11 -7.88 27.76
N CYS A 250 0.87 -8.17 27.38
CA CYS A 250 -0.30 -7.53 27.99
C CYS A 250 -0.37 -7.89 29.48
N ASP A 251 -0.60 -6.90 30.35
CA ASP A 251 -0.80 -7.12 31.79
C ASP A 251 -2.27 -7.30 32.19
N ALA A 252 -3.17 -7.40 31.20
CA ALA A 252 -4.55 -7.83 31.42
C ALA A 252 -4.58 -9.20 32.09
N LEU A 253 -5.57 -9.41 32.96
CA LEU A 253 -5.94 -10.75 33.43
C LEU A 253 -6.35 -11.62 32.23
N GLU A 254 -6.13 -12.93 32.34
CA GLU A 254 -6.69 -13.90 31.41
C GLU A 254 -8.10 -14.23 31.92
N PRO A 255 -9.19 -13.92 31.17
CA PRO A 255 -10.54 -14.06 31.70
C PRO A 255 -10.81 -15.50 32.13
N ALA A 256 -11.51 -15.69 33.23
CA ALA A 256 -11.83 -17.00 33.78
C ALA A 256 -13.26 -17.02 34.32
N ALA A 257 -13.84 -18.22 34.49
CA ALA A 257 -15.10 -18.36 35.21
C ALA A 257 -14.98 -17.81 36.64
N GLU A 258 -16.00 -17.09 37.08
CA GLU A 258 -16.02 -16.41 38.37
C GLU A 258 -15.70 -17.36 39.53
N SER A 259 -15.00 -16.82 40.54
CA SER A 259 -14.56 -17.59 41.70
C SER A 259 -14.63 -16.73 42.95
N CYS A 260 -15.53 -17.05 43.89
CA CYS A 260 -15.78 -16.27 45.12
C CYS A 260 -14.51 -15.88 45.92
N ASN A 261 -13.90 -14.75 45.56
CA ASN A 261 -12.58 -14.32 46.01
C ASN A 261 -12.44 -12.79 46.13
N GLY A 262 -13.42 -12.02 45.63
CA GLY A 262 -13.44 -10.56 45.67
C GLY A 262 -12.68 -9.89 44.52
N LEU A 263 -12.54 -10.57 43.39
CA LEU A 263 -12.04 -10.07 42.12
C LEU A 263 -13.13 -10.27 41.04
N ASP A 264 -13.03 -9.45 40.01
CA ASP A 264 -13.70 -9.59 38.72
C ASP A 264 -12.75 -10.45 37.87
N ASP A 265 -13.03 -11.76 37.77
CA ASP A 265 -12.20 -12.76 37.10
C ASP A 265 -12.57 -12.92 35.61
N ASP A 266 -13.81 -12.59 35.20
CA ASP A 266 -14.26 -12.65 33.79
C ASP A 266 -14.17 -11.28 33.05
N CYS A 267 -14.08 -10.17 33.79
CA CYS A 267 -13.98 -8.79 33.32
C CYS A 267 -15.27 -8.18 32.74
N ASP A 268 -16.46 -8.48 33.28
CA ASP A 268 -17.76 -7.90 32.88
C ASP A 268 -18.20 -6.60 33.60
N ASP A 269 -17.40 -6.10 34.56
CA ASP A 269 -17.63 -4.98 35.51
C ASP A 269 -18.48 -5.31 36.77
N ASP A 270 -19.04 -6.52 36.95
CA ASP A 270 -19.53 -7.01 38.25
C ASP A 270 -18.41 -7.77 39.03
N VAL A 271 -18.71 -8.44 40.16
CA VAL A 271 -17.73 -9.11 41.05
C VAL A 271 -18.40 -10.27 41.83
N ASP A 272 -17.84 -11.48 41.74
CA ASP A 272 -18.30 -12.71 42.41
C ASP A 272 -19.74 -13.16 42.04
N GLU A 273 -20.25 -12.84 40.84
CA GLU A 273 -21.59 -13.22 40.36
C GLU A 273 -21.67 -14.62 39.74
N PRO A 274 -22.86 -15.27 39.77
CA PRO A 274 -23.03 -16.62 39.25
C PRO A 274 -23.24 -16.66 37.73
N ASP A 275 -22.20 -17.11 37.01
CA ASP A 275 -22.21 -17.52 35.60
C ASP A 275 -23.49 -18.26 35.15
N GLU A 276 -24.18 -17.78 34.10
CA GLU A 276 -25.37 -18.45 33.53
C GLU A 276 -25.01 -19.56 32.54
N ILE A 277 -24.32 -20.61 33.02
CA ILE A 277 -24.01 -21.78 32.17
C ILE A 277 -25.28 -22.57 31.85
N ALA A 278 -25.69 -22.54 30.58
CA ALA A 278 -26.83 -23.29 30.03
C ALA A 278 -28.19 -23.04 30.71
N GLY A 279 -28.40 -21.84 31.27
CA GLY A 279 -29.68 -21.42 31.86
C GLY A 279 -29.95 -21.98 33.25
N ASN A 280 -28.91 -22.35 33.99
CA ASN A 280 -29.01 -22.86 35.35
C ASN A 280 -28.01 -22.14 36.26
N TRP A 281 -28.49 -21.49 37.32
CA TRP A 281 -27.68 -20.66 38.22
C TRP A 281 -26.75 -21.55 39.07
N ILE A 282 -25.44 -21.40 38.91
CA ILE A 282 -24.44 -22.14 39.68
C ILE A 282 -24.13 -21.37 40.96
N ASN A 283 -24.19 -22.03 42.13
CA ASN A 283 -23.72 -21.41 43.38
C ASN A 283 -22.21 -21.62 43.51
N LEU A 284 -21.42 -20.55 43.43
CA LEU A 284 -19.95 -20.59 43.52
C LEU A 284 -19.40 -21.23 44.81
N CYS A 285 -20.25 -21.38 45.83
CA CYS A 285 -19.87 -21.90 47.15
C CYS A 285 -20.51 -23.26 47.51
N ASP A 286 -21.15 -23.96 46.57
CA ASP A 286 -21.76 -25.28 46.83
C ASP A 286 -20.71 -26.31 47.31
N ASP A 287 -20.80 -26.77 48.56
CA ASP A 287 -19.91 -27.78 49.15
C ASP A 287 -20.41 -29.22 48.96
N GLY A 288 -21.54 -29.41 48.28
CA GLY A 288 -22.18 -30.70 48.05
C GLY A 288 -22.87 -31.29 49.29
N ASN A 289 -23.06 -30.52 50.36
CA ASN A 289 -23.76 -30.97 51.56
C ASN A 289 -25.18 -30.38 51.64
N GLU A 290 -26.18 -31.24 51.39
CA GLU A 290 -27.61 -30.90 51.47
C GLU A 290 -28.06 -30.35 52.84
N CYS A 291 -27.23 -30.46 53.89
CA CYS A 291 -27.49 -29.93 55.23
C CYS A 291 -26.80 -28.57 55.54
N THR A 292 -26.29 -27.86 54.54
CA THR A 292 -25.75 -26.49 54.65
C THR A 292 -26.40 -25.53 53.64
N THR A 293 -26.39 -24.23 53.94
CA THR A 293 -26.62 -23.16 52.96
C THR A 293 -25.32 -22.40 52.76
N ASP A 294 -24.93 -22.23 51.50
CA ASP A 294 -23.63 -21.68 51.15
C ASP A 294 -23.77 -20.27 50.57
N LEU A 295 -22.96 -19.35 51.10
CA LEU A 295 -23.02 -17.93 50.80
C LEU A 295 -21.63 -17.42 50.38
N CYS A 296 -21.54 -16.80 49.21
CA CYS A 296 -20.35 -16.03 48.85
C CYS A 296 -20.33 -14.68 49.58
N ASN A 297 -19.17 -14.31 50.14
CA ASN A 297 -18.96 -13.09 50.91
C ASN A 297 -17.65 -12.40 50.51
N GLY A 298 -17.43 -12.23 49.19
CA GLY A 298 -16.29 -11.54 48.55
C GLY A 298 -14.97 -11.63 49.31
N GLN A 299 -14.62 -10.59 50.09
CA GLN A 299 -13.37 -10.52 50.86
C GLN A 299 -13.15 -11.63 51.92
N ALA A 300 -14.15 -12.44 52.23
CA ALA A 300 -14.06 -13.55 53.19
C ALA A 300 -14.13 -14.95 52.55
N GLY A 301 -14.44 -15.05 51.25
CA GLY A 301 -14.71 -16.32 50.56
C GLY A 301 -16.04 -16.96 50.99
N CYS A 302 -16.16 -18.27 50.75
CA CYS A 302 -17.38 -19.04 51.02
C CYS A 302 -17.67 -19.28 52.51
N GLU A 303 -18.93 -19.06 52.91
CA GLU A 303 -19.45 -19.30 54.26
C GLU A 303 -20.60 -20.31 54.23
N HIS A 304 -20.46 -21.43 54.94
CA HIS A 304 -21.42 -22.54 54.98
C HIS A 304 -22.18 -22.56 56.33
N VAL A 305 -23.51 -22.48 56.30
CA VAL A 305 -24.37 -22.37 57.50
C VAL A 305 -25.30 -23.58 57.63
N ALA A 306 -25.27 -24.27 58.76
CA ALA A 306 -25.99 -25.54 58.93
C ALA A 306 -27.53 -25.40 58.99
N LEU A 307 -28.23 -26.29 58.28
CA LEU A 307 -29.68 -26.48 58.29
C LEU A 307 -30.07 -27.68 59.18
N ASP A 308 -30.90 -27.43 60.19
CA ASP A 308 -31.40 -28.45 61.12
C ASP A 308 -32.88 -28.75 60.86
N GLY A 309 -33.18 -29.97 60.40
CA GLY A 309 -34.54 -30.52 60.29
C GLY A 309 -35.05 -30.83 58.89
N ASP A 310 -34.29 -30.52 57.83
CA ASP A 310 -34.65 -30.80 56.44
C ASP A 310 -34.34 -32.26 56.02
N GLU A 311 -34.93 -32.72 54.91
CA GLU A 311 -34.71 -34.08 54.35
C GLU A 311 -33.39 -34.11 53.55
N CYS A 312 -32.65 -35.22 53.65
CA CYS A 312 -31.35 -35.44 52.99
C CYS A 312 -31.13 -36.93 52.71
N LYS A 313 -29.95 -37.34 52.24
CA LYS A 313 -29.57 -38.77 52.15
C LYS A 313 -28.22 -39.09 52.78
N ASP A 314 -28.19 -40.07 53.69
CA ASP A 314 -26.99 -40.38 54.49
C ASP A 314 -26.00 -41.36 53.83
N GLY A 315 -26.36 -41.89 52.66
CA GLY A 315 -25.53 -42.79 51.87
C GLY A 315 -25.35 -44.20 52.48
N ASN A 316 -25.99 -44.51 53.60
CA ASN A 316 -25.89 -45.82 54.23
C ASN A 316 -26.98 -46.78 53.67
N PRO A 317 -26.60 -47.84 52.94
CA PRO A 317 -27.55 -48.76 52.29
C PRO A 317 -28.29 -49.67 53.29
N CYS A 318 -27.89 -49.65 54.56
CA CYS A 318 -28.64 -50.26 55.65
C CYS A 318 -29.61 -49.28 56.32
N THR A 319 -29.93 -48.13 55.72
CA THR A 319 -30.88 -47.14 56.23
C THR A 319 -31.75 -46.49 55.15
N ALA A 320 -32.85 -45.87 55.57
CA ALA A 320 -33.87 -45.19 54.77
C ALA A 320 -34.69 -44.19 55.61
N ALA A 321 -35.21 -43.15 54.94
CA ALA A 321 -35.92 -41.99 55.50
C ALA A 321 -35.00 -41.09 56.36
N ASP A 322 -34.13 -40.35 55.69
CA ASP A 322 -33.00 -39.65 56.31
C ASP A 322 -33.24 -38.13 56.44
N HIS A 323 -32.66 -37.50 57.46
CA HIS A 323 -32.87 -36.06 57.77
C HIS A 323 -31.66 -35.40 58.47
N CYS A 324 -31.54 -34.08 58.30
CA CYS A 324 -30.42 -33.24 58.75
C CYS A 324 -30.50 -32.88 60.24
N VAL A 325 -29.42 -33.12 60.99
CA VAL A 325 -29.23 -32.71 62.38
C VAL A 325 -27.79 -32.26 62.61
N ALA A 326 -27.61 -31.02 63.07
CA ALA A 326 -26.33 -30.34 63.25
C ALA A 326 -25.43 -30.34 61.99
N GLY A 327 -26.04 -30.21 60.81
CA GLY A 327 -25.35 -30.24 59.51
C GLY A 327 -24.97 -31.64 59.00
N VAL A 328 -25.59 -32.73 59.51
CA VAL A 328 -25.28 -34.13 59.15
C VAL A 328 -26.56 -34.99 59.00
N CYS A 329 -26.58 -35.93 58.06
CA CYS A 329 -27.75 -36.75 57.68
C CYS A 329 -27.87 -38.13 58.39
N THR A 330 -29.09 -38.69 58.64
CA THR A 330 -29.32 -39.97 59.41
C THR A 330 -30.66 -40.76 59.14
N GLY A 331 -30.69 -42.12 58.99
CA GLY A 331 -31.89 -42.99 58.63
C GLY A 331 -32.18 -44.40 59.29
N THR A 332 -32.97 -45.32 58.62
CA THR A 332 -33.59 -46.63 59.15
C THR A 332 -33.63 -47.96 58.25
N PRO A 333 -33.44 -49.25 58.69
CA PRO A 333 -32.92 -50.44 57.87
C PRO A 333 -33.75 -51.45 56.98
N VAL A 334 -33.05 -52.43 56.32
CA VAL A 334 -33.40 -53.24 55.08
C VAL A 334 -32.98 -54.79 55.05
N ASP A 335 -33.50 -55.62 54.09
CA ASP A 335 -33.44 -57.14 53.92
C ASP A 335 -32.85 -57.66 52.55
N CYS A 336 -32.38 -58.94 52.42
CA CYS A 336 -31.25 -59.35 51.52
C CYS A 336 -31.06 -60.83 51.00
N ASP A 337 -31.13 -61.10 49.67
CA ASP A 337 -30.84 -62.38 48.93
C ASP A 337 -30.36 -62.08 47.47
N ASP A 338 -29.31 -62.73 46.92
CA ASP A 338 -28.72 -62.39 45.58
C ASP A 338 -28.71 -63.45 44.46
N SER A 339 -29.04 -64.72 44.75
CA SER A 339 -29.02 -65.81 43.75
C SER A 339 -27.66 -66.16 43.08
N ASN A 340 -26.51 -65.78 43.64
CA ASN A 340 -25.17 -66.17 43.14
C ASN A 340 -24.75 -67.57 43.63
N PRO A 341 -24.36 -68.52 42.75
CA PRO A 341 -24.00 -69.88 43.15
C PRO A 341 -22.68 -70.01 43.93
N CYS A 342 -21.87 -68.95 44.01
CA CYS A 342 -20.61 -68.94 44.77
C CYS A 342 -20.70 -68.24 46.15
N THR A 343 -21.89 -67.93 46.68
CA THR A 343 -22.08 -67.23 47.97
C THR A 343 -23.24 -67.75 48.87
N ASP A 344 -23.29 -67.30 50.15
CA ASP A 344 -24.30 -67.58 51.20
C ASP A 344 -24.78 -66.27 51.92
N ASP A 345 -26.09 -66.03 52.11
CA ASP A 345 -26.67 -64.66 52.13
C ASP A 345 -27.10 -64.10 53.53
N THR A 346 -26.68 -62.86 53.91
CA THR A 346 -27.01 -62.13 55.19
C THR A 346 -26.75 -60.59 55.14
N CYS A 347 -27.48 -59.71 55.84
CA CYS A 347 -27.25 -58.23 55.81
C CYS A 347 -26.26 -57.68 56.88
N ALA A 348 -25.47 -56.63 56.58
CA ALA A 348 -24.59 -55.94 57.55
C ALA A 348 -24.38 -54.42 57.32
N GLU A 349 -24.26 -53.69 58.44
CA GLU A 349 -24.39 -52.23 58.65
C GLU A 349 -23.43 -51.29 57.88
N THR A 350 -22.57 -51.81 57.00
CA THR A 350 -21.64 -50.99 56.19
C THR A 350 -21.78 -51.22 54.68
N GLY A 351 -22.76 -52.02 54.25
CA GLY A 351 -22.86 -52.39 52.83
C GLY A 351 -24.16 -53.07 52.42
N GLY A 352 -25.18 -53.12 53.29
CA GLY A 352 -26.41 -53.86 52.98
C GLY A 352 -26.13 -55.36 52.94
N CYS A 353 -26.56 -55.99 51.86
CA CYS A 353 -26.56 -57.43 51.71
C CYS A 353 -25.15 -58.01 51.51
N LEU A 354 -24.71 -58.87 52.44
CA LEU A 354 -23.48 -59.65 52.35
C LEU A 354 -23.76 -61.06 51.85
N PHE A 355 -22.86 -61.55 51.01
CA PHE A 355 -22.96 -62.83 50.33
C PHE A 355 -21.62 -63.56 50.51
N ALA A 356 -21.58 -64.57 51.40
CA ALA A 356 -20.37 -65.15 51.96
C ALA A 356 -19.81 -66.31 51.10
N PRO A 357 -18.52 -66.31 50.75
CA PRO A 357 -18.02 -67.03 49.58
C PRO A 357 -17.77 -68.55 49.72
N ASN A 358 -17.97 -69.29 48.63
CA ASN A 358 -17.66 -70.72 48.47
C ASN A 358 -16.70 -71.00 47.28
N ASN A 359 -16.19 -72.25 47.19
CA ASN A 359 -15.14 -72.67 46.25
C ASN A 359 -15.62 -73.68 45.17
N ALA A 360 -16.77 -73.42 44.53
CA ALA A 360 -17.22 -74.22 43.39
C ALA A 360 -16.44 -73.90 42.08
N PRO A 361 -16.32 -74.84 41.12
CA PRO A 361 -15.83 -74.51 39.77
C PRO A 361 -16.88 -73.71 38.99
N CYS A 362 -16.42 -72.77 38.16
CA CYS A 362 -17.20 -71.74 37.50
C CYS A 362 -16.54 -71.32 36.17
N ASP A 363 -17.12 -70.34 35.47
CA ASP A 363 -16.62 -69.73 34.23
C ASP A 363 -16.91 -68.21 34.28
N ASP A 364 -15.92 -67.35 34.02
CA ASP A 364 -16.03 -65.89 34.20
C ASP A 364 -16.30 -65.09 32.90
N ASN A 365 -16.21 -65.73 31.72
CA ASN A 365 -16.31 -65.13 30.39
C ASN A 365 -15.38 -63.92 30.11
N ALA A 366 -14.28 -63.72 30.86
CA ALA A 366 -13.40 -62.54 30.72
C ALA A 366 -12.18 -62.81 29.82
N PRO A 367 -12.00 -62.10 28.68
CA PRO A 367 -10.97 -62.45 27.68
C PRO A 367 -9.51 -62.16 28.07
N CYS A 368 -9.23 -61.41 29.15
CA CYS A 368 -7.88 -61.13 29.66
C CYS A 368 -7.50 -61.99 30.89
N THR A 369 -8.19 -63.11 31.16
CA THR A 369 -7.88 -64.07 32.24
C THR A 369 -7.64 -65.49 31.72
N VAL A 370 -6.97 -66.34 32.51
CA VAL A 370 -6.86 -67.79 32.24
C VAL A 370 -6.97 -68.66 33.50
N ALA A 371 -7.72 -69.75 33.41
CA ALA A 371 -7.84 -70.87 34.36
C ALA A 371 -8.65 -70.59 35.64
N ASP A 372 -9.98 -70.52 35.47
CA ASP A 372 -10.89 -69.86 36.42
C ASP A 372 -11.48 -70.83 37.47
N GLN A 373 -11.62 -70.35 38.71
CA GLN A 373 -12.28 -71.04 39.83
C GLN A 373 -12.96 -70.01 40.75
N CYS A 374 -13.95 -70.41 41.56
CA CYS A 374 -14.44 -69.51 42.59
C CYS A 374 -13.43 -69.45 43.74
N GLU A 375 -12.79 -68.29 43.86
CA GLU A 375 -12.13 -67.84 45.08
C GLU A 375 -12.85 -66.60 45.58
N GLN A 376 -13.23 -66.59 46.86
CA GLN A 376 -13.86 -65.43 47.50
C GLN A 376 -15.18 -64.96 46.82
N GLY A 377 -15.94 -65.89 46.25
CA GLY A 377 -17.37 -65.69 45.90
C GLY A 377 -17.63 -65.12 44.52
N LYS A 378 -16.56 -64.89 43.76
CA LYS A 378 -16.59 -64.56 42.34
C LYS A 378 -15.83 -65.64 41.59
N CYS A 379 -16.24 -65.90 40.35
CA CYS A 379 -15.38 -66.62 39.43
C CYS A 379 -14.24 -65.72 38.97
N GLY A 380 -13.03 -66.24 38.86
CA GLY A 380 -11.90 -65.49 38.32
C GLY A 380 -10.75 -66.37 37.85
N GLY A 381 -10.23 -66.06 36.67
CA GLY A 381 -8.95 -66.57 36.16
C GLY A 381 -7.74 -65.72 36.54
N VAL A 382 -6.53 -66.18 36.19
CA VAL A 382 -5.27 -65.46 36.38
C VAL A 382 -5.20 -64.26 35.42
N PRO A 383 -5.13 -63.00 35.88
CA PRO A 383 -5.11 -61.84 35.01
C PRO A 383 -3.76 -61.62 34.33
N ILE A 384 -3.80 -61.15 33.09
CA ILE A 384 -2.69 -60.43 32.44
C ILE A 384 -3.08 -58.96 32.24
N ALA A 385 -2.11 -58.05 32.36
CA ALA A 385 -2.37 -56.62 32.21
C ALA A 385 -2.62 -56.29 30.73
N CYS A 386 -3.89 -55.98 30.41
CA CYS A 386 -4.34 -55.39 29.16
C CYS A 386 -4.45 -53.87 29.39
N ASP A 387 -3.90 -53.03 28.51
CA ASP A 387 -3.94 -51.56 28.65
C ASP A 387 -5.33 -50.99 28.30
N CYS A 388 -6.16 -51.78 27.61
CA CYS A 388 -7.56 -51.49 27.28
C CYS A 388 -8.36 -52.80 27.13
N GLN A 389 -9.69 -52.70 27.13
CA GLN A 389 -10.61 -53.81 26.80
C GLN A 389 -11.58 -53.43 25.66
N ALA A 390 -11.87 -52.14 25.50
CA ALA A 390 -12.56 -51.56 24.36
C ALA A 390 -11.93 -50.21 23.98
N THR A 391 -12.19 -49.71 22.76
CA THR A 391 -11.71 -48.40 22.28
C THR A 391 -12.12 -47.23 23.20
N SER A 392 -13.24 -47.34 23.92
CA SER A 392 -13.66 -46.38 24.94
C SER A 392 -12.63 -46.16 26.04
N ASP A 393 -11.83 -47.18 26.36
CA ASP A 393 -10.91 -47.15 27.49
C ASP A 393 -9.64 -46.34 27.14
N CYS A 394 -9.35 -46.21 25.84
CA CYS A 394 -8.30 -45.36 25.32
C CYS A 394 -8.67 -43.87 25.36
N ALA A 395 -9.95 -43.51 25.57
CA ALA A 395 -10.40 -42.12 25.57
C ALA A 395 -9.78 -41.26 26.68
N ALA A 396 -9.32 -41.87 27.79
CA ALA A 396 -8.58 -41.17 28.84
C ALA A 396 -7.09 -40.93 28.51
N LEU A 397 -6.59 -41.52 27.42
CA LEU A 397 -5.24 -41.34 26.87
C LEU A 397 -5.27 -40.58 25.53
N GLU A 398 -6.45 -40.32 25.00
CA GLU A 398 -6.69 -39.51 23.81
C GLU A 398 -6.50 -38.03 24.17
N ASP A 399 -5.62 -37.33 23.45
CA ASP A 399 -5.36 -35.90 23.65
C ASP A 399 -6.31 -34.99 22.85
N GLY A 400 -7.28 -35.61 22.16
CA GLY A 400 -8.24 -34.94 21.27
C GLY A 400 -7.65 -34.48 19.94
N ASN A 401 -6.38 -34.82 19.64
CA ASN A 401 -5.66 -34.33 18.48
C ASN A 401 -5.81 -35.28 17.28
N LEU A 402 -6.83 -35.02 16.44
CA LEU A 402 -7.09 -35.81 15.24
C LEU A 402 -5.89 -35.87 14.26
N CYS A 403 -4.93 -34.95 14.37
CA CYS A 403 -3.75 -34.92 13.51
C CYS A 403 -2.71 -35.99 13.84
N ASN A 404 -2.54 -36.36 15.11
CA ASN A 404 -1.62 -37.45 15.50
C ASN A 404 -2.30 -38.84 15.42
N GLY A 405 -3.64 -38.87 15.43
CA GLY A 405 -4.47 -40.00 15.04
C GLY A 405 -5.10 -40.73 16.22
N VAL A 406 -6.41 -40.95 16.13
CA VAL A 406 -7.25 -41.54 17.19
C VAL A 406 -6.75 -42.91 17.65
N LEU A 407 -6.68 -43.09 18.97
CA LEU A 407 -6.35 -44.34 19.64
C LEU A 407 -7.53 -45.33 19.61
N VAL A 408 -7.23 -46.58 19.28
CA VAL A 408 -8.16 -47.71 19.34
C VAL A 408 -7.55 -48.85 20.12
N CYS A 409 -8.40 -49.68 20.73
CA CYS A 409 -7.93 -50.86 21.44
C CYS A 409 -7.62 -51.98 20.43
N ASP A 410 -6.34 -52.31 20.23
CA ASP A 410 -5.92 -53.50 19.50
C ASP A 410 -6.27 -54.74 20.34
N THR A 411 -7.23 -55.51 19.84
CA THR A 411 -7.70 -56.76 20.44
C THR A 411 -7.19 -58.02 19.70
N ASP A 412 -6.39 -57.85 18.65
CA ASP A 412 -5.73 -58.94 17.92
C ASP A 412 -4.36 -59.28 18.54
N GLY A 413 -3.69 -58.32 19.19
CA GLY A 413 -2.48 -58.53 19.99
C GLY A 413 -2.78 -58.85 21.47
N ILE A 414 -2.09 -59.84 22.08
CA ILE A 414 -2.20 -60.11 23.54
C ILE A 414 -0.88 -59.74 24.23
N PRO A 415 -0.90 -58.89 25.28
CA PRO A 415 -2.07 -58.22 25.88
C PRO A 415 -2.66 -57.15 24.96
N PHE A 416 -3.96 -56.85 25.12
CA PHE A 416 -4.63 -55.78 24.35
C PHE A 416 -4.03 -54.42 24.70
N GLN A 417 -3.77 -53.56 23.70
CA GLN A 417 -3.13 -52.24 23.90
C GLN A 417 -3.82 -51.13 23.12
N CYS A 418 -3.82 -49.91 23.67
CA CYS A 418 -4.22 -48.71 22.92
C CYS A 418 -3.15 -48.37 21.87
N VAL A 419 -3.54 -48.34 20.60
CA VAL A 419 -2.66 -48.00 19.47
C VAL A 419 -3.36 -47.03 18.53
N VAL A 420 -2.59 -46.19 17.83
CA VAL A 420 -3.15 -45.30 16.81
C VAL A 420 -3.77 -46.14 15.69
N ALA A 421 -5.03 -45.86 15.35
CA ALA A 421 -5.74 -46.59 14.31
C ALA A 421 -5.06 -46.41 12.93
N ALA A 422 -4.93 -47.49 12.17
CA ALA A 422 -4.27 -47.45 10.87
C ALA A 422 -5.02 -46.53 9.88
N GLY A 423 -4.44 -45.36 9.60
CA GLY A 423 -5.02 -44.34 8.72
C GLY A 423 -5.88 -43.28 9.43
N SER A 424 -5.90 -43.21 10.78
CA SER A 424 -6.55 -42.10 11.51
C SER A 424 -5.68 -40.84 11.63
N SER A 425 -4.35 -40.97 11.54
CA SER A 425 -3.43 -39.83 11.57
C SER A 425 -3.53 -39.00 10.29
N VAL A 426 -3.95 -37.73 10.40
CA VAL A 426 -4.07 -36.83 9.26
C VAL A 426 -2.69 -36.49 8.69
N THR A 427 -2.43 -36.89 7.45
CA THR A 427 -1.25 -36.48 6.69
C THR A 427 -1.63 -35.33 5.77
N CYS A 428 -1.14 -34.13 6.05
CA CYS A 428 -1.43 -32.98 5.21
C CYS A 428 -0.62 -32.98 3.91
N PRO A 429 -1.20 -32.51 2.79
CA PRO A 429 -0.46 -32.35 1.55
C PRO A 429 0.63 -31.29 1.72
N GLU A 430 1.79 -31.47 1.10
CA GLU A 430 2.80 -30.41 1.07
C GLU A 430 2.38 -29.28 0.12
N PRO A 431 2.74 -28.01 0.42
CA PRO A 431 2.49 -26.87 -0.46
C PRO A 431 3.06 -27.07 -1.87
N ALA A 432 2.33 -26.62 -2.89
CA ALA A 432 2.74 -26.72 -4.29
C ALA A 432 2.60 -25.37 -5.02
N GLY A 433 3.54 -25.06 -5.91
CA GLY A 433 3.60 -23.79 -6.64
C GLY A 433 4.72 -22.87 -6.15
N THR A 434 4.73 -21.62 -6.61
CA THR A 434 5.79 -20.63 -6.33
C THR A 434 5.80 -20.15 -4.88
N ALA A 435 4.64 -20.16 -4.21
CA ALA A 435 4.52 -19.88 -2.78
C ALA A 435 4.89 -21.07 -1.87
N ALA A 436 5.21 -22.25 -2.42
CA ALA A 436 5.49 -23.44 -1.63
C ALA A 436 6.65 -23.30 -0.61
N PRO A 437 7.75 -22.56 -0.88
CA PRO A 437 8.81 -22.33 0.11
C PRO A 437 8.37 -21.46 1.31
N CYS A 438 7.22 -20.78 1.19
CA CYS A 438 6.72 -19.77 2.12
C CYS A 438 5.54 -20.28 2.96
N LEU A 439 5.12 -21.51 2.73
CA LEU A 439 3.99 -22.14 3.40
C LEU A 439 4.48 -23.39 4.13
N GLU A 440 3.87 -23.68 5.27
CA GLU A 440 4.01 -24.96 5.94
C GLU A 440 2.60 -25.58 6.10
N SER A 441 2.53 -26.90 6.03
CA SER A 441 1.27 -27.62 6.20
C SER A 441 0.96 -27.77 7.68
N SER A 442 -0.05 -27.05 8.16
CA SER A 442 -0.57 -27.17 9.53
C SER A 442 -1.82 -28.02 9.55
N CYS A 443 -2.06 -28.70 10.66
CA CYS A 443 -3.24 -29.51 10.89
C CYS A 443 -3.93 -29.01 12.16
N ASP A 444 -5.21 -28.67 12.04
CA ASP A 444 -6.04 -28.23 13.16
C ASP A 444 -6.34 -29.43 14.09
N PRO A 445 -5.90 -29.43 15.37
CA PRO A 445 -6.00 -30.59 16.25
C PRO A 445 -7.43 -31.10 16.47
N LEU A 446 -8.40 -30.19 16.58
CA LEU A 446 -9.79 -30.51 16.95
C LEU A 446 -10.62 -31.00 15.77
N SER A 447 -10.35 -30.54 14.56
CA SER A 447 -11.13 -30.86 13.35
C SER A 447 -10.40 -31.76 12.35
N GLY A 448 -9.10 -32.00 12.53
CA GLY A 448 -8.28 -32.79 11.60
C GLY A 448 -8.18 -32.18 10.20
N LYS A 449 -8.48 -30.89 10.05
CA LYS A 449 -8.40 -30.18 8.77
C LYS A 449 -7.01 -29.63 8.54
N CYS A 450 -6.46 -29.93 7.37
CA CYS A 450 -5.22 -29.33 6.89
C CYS A 450 -5.45 -27.92 6.37
N SER A 451 -4.61 -26.99 6.81
CA SER A 451 -4.49 -25.64 6.28
C SER A 451 -3.03 -25.33 5.95
N PHE A 452 -2.81 -24.43 4.99
CA PHE A 452 -1.48 -23.88 4.76
C PHE A 452 -1.34 -22.60 5.57
N VAL A 453 -0.32 -22.57 6.44
CA VAL A 453 -0.01 -21.40 7.25
C VAL A 453 1.26 -20.71 6.72
N PRO A 454 1.38 -19.38 6.86
CA PRO A 454 2.62 -18.66 6.61
C PRO A 454 3.80 -19.25 7.38
N ALA A 455 4.91 -19.51 6.68
CA ALA A 455 6.15 -20.02 7.25
C ALA A 455 7.37 -19.42 6.55
N HIS A 456 8.55 -19.61 7.14
CA HIS A 456 9.84 -19.24 6.55
C HIS A 456 9.96 -17.77 6.08
N GLU A 457 9.43 -16.81 6.84
CA GLU A 457 9.60 -15.37 6.58
C GLU A 457 11.04 -15.00 6.20
N GLY A 458 11.17 -14.16 5.16
CA GLY A 458 12.47 -13.70 4.64
C GLY A 458 13.33 -14.78 3.96
N HIS A 459 12.87 -16.02 3.84
CA HIS A 459 13.60 -17.05 3.08
C HIS A 459 13.48 -16.79 1.57
N PRO A 460 14.54 -17.09 0.81
CA PRO A 460 14.54 -16.90 -0.64
C PRO A 460 13.57 -17.87 -1.31
N CYS A 461 12.67 -17.31 -2.12
CA CYS A 461 11.75 -18.04 -2.98
C CYS A 461 11.94 -17.59 -4.45
N ASP A 462 11.06 -18.04 -5.34
CA ASP A 462 11.05 -17.69 -6.77
C ASP A 462 9.58 -17.57 -7.17
N ASP A 463 9.11 -16.35 -7.43
CA ASP A 463 7.70 -16.09 -7.74
C ASP A 463 7.30 -16.51 -9.18
N GLY A 464 8.30 -16.90 -9.97
CA GLY A 464 8.18 -17.29 -11.38
C GLY A 464 8.28 -16.13 -12.37
N ASP A 465 8.45 -14.88 -11.91
CA ASP A 465 8.69 -13.71 -12.74
C ASP A 465 10.22 -13.43 -12.88
N PRO A 466 10.80 -13.54 -14.09
CA PRO A 466 12.21 -13.19 -14.32
C PRO A 466 12.52 -11.69 -14.19
N CYS A 467 11.56 -10.86 -13.80
CA CYS A 467 11.67 -9.42 -13.61
C CYS A 467 11.88 -8.98 -12.18
N THR A 468 11.99 -9.92 -11.25
CA THR A 468 12.14 -9.69 -9.80
C THR A 468 13.35 -10.50 -9.33
N LEU A 469 14.10 -9.95 -8.38
CA LEU A 469 15.37 -10.52 -7.94
C LEU A 469 15.43 -10.61 -6.42
N SER A 470 15.80 -11.79 -5.91
CA SER A 470 15.87 -12.07 -4.47
C SER A 470 14.49 -12.01 -3.80
N ASP A 471 13.50 -12.62 -4.43
CA ASP A 471 12.13 -12.78 -3.90
C ASP A 471 12.16 -13.44 -2.52
N GLN A 472 11.28 -12.98 -1.64
CA GLN A 472 11.24 -13.41 -0.24
C GLN A 472 9.85 -13.79 0.21
N CYS A 473 9.79 -14.81 1.05
CA CYS A 473 8.57 -15.24 1.70
C CYS A 473 8.04 -14.18 2.65
N HIS A 474 6.78 -13.78 2.46
CA HIS A 474 6.03 -12.93 3.36
C HIS A 474 4.56 -13.36 3.42
N GLN A 475 4.06 -13.59 4.62
CA GLN A 475 2.68 -13.99 4.94
C GLN A 475 2.14 -15.15 4.08
N GLY A 476 2.98 -16.17 3.83
CA GLY A 476 2.57 -17.35 3.05
C GLY A 476 2.64 -17.16 1.54
N GLN A 477 3.13 -16.02 1.07
CA GLN A 477 3.29 -15.70 -0.34
C GLN A 477 4.77 -15.49 -0.66
N CYS A 478 5.20 -15.90 -1.85
CA CYS A 478 6.48 -15.45 -2.37
C CYS A 478 6.26 -14.04 -2.92
N LEU A 479 6.83 -13.02 -2.27
CA LEU A 479 6.71 -11.65 -2.74
C LEU A 479 7.87 -11.29 -3.67
N PRO A 480 7.59 -10.58 -4.78
CA PRO A 480 8.61 -10.12 -5.71
C PRO A 480 9.66 -9.27 -5.01
N GLY A 481 10.94 -9.64 -5.19
CA GLY A 481 12.07 -8.85 -4.75
C GLY A 481 12.25 -7.57 -5.58
N PRO A 482 13.26 -6.75 -5.29
CA PRO A 482 13.56 -5.55 -6.09
C PRO A 482 13.64 -5.88 -7.59
N ALA A 483 13.00 -5.02 -8.39
CA ALA A 483 12.88 -5.22 -9.82
C ALA A 483 14.25 -5.41 -10.49
N ALA A 484 14.35 -6.40 -11.38
CA ALA A 484 15.52 -6.65 -12.19
C ALA A 484 15.88 -5.39 -12.97
N ASN A 485 17.06 -4.84 -12.71
CA ASN A 485 17.53 -3.66 -13.43
C ASN A 485 17.87 -4.05 -14.88
N CYS A 486 16.88 -3.86 -15.76
CA CYS A 486 17.00 -4.12 -17.18
C CYS A 486 17.57 -2.95 -17.98
N ASN A 487 18.08 -1.90 -17.32
CA ASN A 487 18.72 -0.79 -18.01
C ASN A 487 20.08 -1.23 -18.58
N ASP A 488 20.25 -1.24 -19.90
CA ASP A 488 21.52 -1.62 -20.55
C ASP A 488 22.49 -0.43 -20.76
N GLY A 489 22.07 0.77 -20.34
CA GLY A 489 22.81 2.02 -20.47
C GLY A 489 22.73 2.66 -21.86
N ASN A 490 21.91 2.13 -22.78
CA ASN A 490 21.75 2.67 -24.12
C ASN A 490 20.45 3.50 -24.23
N PRO A 491 20.52 4.84 -24.43
CA PRO A 491 19.32 5.67 -24.57
C PRO A 491 18.47 5.33 -25.82
N CYS A 492 18.98 4.49 -26.72
CA CYS A 492 18.30 4.04 -27.93
C CYS A 492 17.56 2.71 -27.80
N THR A 493 17.39 2.21 -26.58
CA THR A 493 16.55 1.07 -26.25
C THR A 493 15.53 1.44 -25.18
N ASP A 494 14.27 1.06 -25.41
CA ASP A 494 13.24 1.06 -24.38
C ASP A 494 13.43 -0.23 -23.57
N ASP A 495 14.07 -0.05 -22.43
CA ASP A 495 14.41 -1.13 -21.50
C ASP A 495 13.19 -1.48 -20.64
N ALA A 496 12.54 -2.58 -20.99
CA ALA A 496 11.36 -3.08 -20.31
C ALA A 496 11.58 -4.52 -19.86
N CYS A 497 11.22 -4.83 -18.62
CA CYS A 497 11.16 -6.22 -18.19
C CYS A 497 9.82 -6.86 -18.57
N SER A 498 9.85 -8.07 -19.13
CA SER A 498 8.66 -8.82 -19.51
C SER A 498 8.48 -10.06 -18.61
N PRO A 499 7.33 -10.20 -17.92
CA PRO A 499 7.01 -11.33 -17.01
C PRO A 499 7.02 -12.75 -17.58
N LYS A 500 7.46 -12.93 -18.84
CA LYS A 500 7.62 -14.23 -19.50
C LYS A 500 8.99 -14.45 -20.13
N THR A 501 9.81 -13.40 -20.29
CA THR A 501 11.09 -13.47 -21.00
C THR A 501 12.23 -12.73 -20.30
N GLY A 502 11.99 -12.06 -19.18
CA GLY A 502 12.97 -11.23 -18.48
C GLY A 502 13.20 -9.91 -19.20
N CYS A 503 14.38 -9.33 -19.01
CA CYS A 503 14.77 -8.06 -19.64
C CYS A 503 14.66 -8.09 -21.17
N THR A 504 14.00 -7.08 -21.72
CA THR A 504 13.88 -6.85 -23.16
C THR A 504 14.28 -5.42 -23.50
N HIS A 505 15.23 -5.29 -24.43
CA HIS A 505 15.78 -4.03 -24.89
C HIS A 505 15.23 -3.76 -26.30
N LEU A 506 14.15 -3.00 -26.40
CA LEU A 506 13.45 -2.77 -27.67
C LEU A 506 14.00 -1.51 -28.34
N PRO A 507 14.52 -1.56 -29.58
CA PRO A 507 15.03 -0.37 -30.27
C PRO A 507 13.98 0.74 -30.35
N ASN A 508 14.28 1.87 -29.73
CA ASN A 508 13.40 3.04 -29.73
C ASN A 508 13.80 4.03 -30.85
N ASN A 509 13.04 5.11 -30.96
CA ASN A 509 13.29 6.20 -31.90
C ASN A 509 13.37 7.57 -31.16
N ALA A 510 13.81 7.55 -29.91
CA ALA A 510 13.95 8.73 -29.07
C ALA A 510 15.08 9.66 -29.56
N SER A 511 15.15 10.86 -28.99
CA SER A 511 16.32 11.72 -29.12
C SER A 511 17.49 11.19 -28.28
N CYS A 512 18.68 11.20 -28.83
CA CYS A 512 19.92 10.81 -28.15
C CYS A 512 20.98 11.92 -28.32
N GLN A 513 22.22 11.66 -27.90
CA GLN A 513 23.38 12.45 -28.27
C GLN A 513 24.53 11.52 -28.65
N ASP A 514 25.11 11.71 -29.83
CA ASP A 514 26.18 10.84 -30.35
C ASP A 514 27.60 11.23 -29.87
N SER A 515 27.68 12.24 -29.01
CA SER A 515 28.91 12.88 -28.50
C SER A 515 29.70 13.71 -29.52
N ASP A 516 29.16 14.00 -30.71
CA ASP A 516 29.69 15.03 -31.62
C ASP A 516 28.98 16.38 -31.37
N PRO A 517 29.68 17.41 -30.84
CA PRO A 517 29.09 18.72 -30.59
C PRO A 517 28.76 19.53 -31.88
N CYS A 518 28.89 18.93 -33.06
CA CYS A 518 28.51 19.51 -34.34
C CYS A 518 27.19 18.96 -34.92
N THR A 519 26.45 18.13 -34.19
CA THR A 519 25.11 17.66 -34.56
C THR A 519 24.07 17.99 -33.50
N LEU A 520 22.86 18.27 -33.98
CA LEU A 520 21.67 18.60 -33.19
C LEU A 520 20.53 17.68 -33.62
N ASP A 521 19.62 17.40 -32.69
CA ASP A 521 18.47 16.51 -32.93
C ASP A 521 18.88 15.10 -33.36
N ASP A 522 19.94 14.52 -32.75
CA ASP A 522 20.32 13.13 -32.97
C ASP A 522 19.17 12.20 -32.56
N THR A 523 18.97 11.13 -33.33
CA THR A 523 17.84 10.22 -33.12
C THR A 523 18.28 8.78 -33.09
N CYS A 524 17.56 7.97 -32.33
CA CYS A 524 17.79 6.54 -32.26
C CYS A 524 17.26 5.84 -33.51
N ALA A 525 18.10 5.00 -34.12
CA ALA A 525 17.72 4.15 -35.23
C ALA A 525 18.33 2.75 -35.05
N PHE A 526 17.46 1.74 -34.99
CA PHE A 526 17.82 0.32 -34.84
C PHE A 526 18.72 0.01 -33.61
N GLY A 527 18.56 0.75 -32.51
CA GLY A 527 19.30 0.54 -31.26
C GLY A 527 20.65 1.26 -31.19
N THR A 528 20.93 2.14 -32.15
CA THR A 528 22.12 3.02 -32.19
C THR A 528 21.70 4.47 -32.36
N CYS A 529 22.38 5.38 -31.67
CA CYS A 529 22.22 6.81 -31.92
C CYS A 529 22.79 7.13 -33.31
N VAL A 530 22.01 7.81 -34.15
CA VAL A 530 22.45 8.28 -35.47
C VAL A 530 22.48 9.82 -35.50
N PRO A 531 23.52 10.43 -36.12
CA PRO A 531 23.70 11.87 -36.08
C PRO A 531 22.54 12.61 -36.76
N GLY A 532 22.11 13.69 -36.13
CA GLY A 532 20.98 14.51 -36.57
C GLY A 532 21.35 15.57 -37.61
N LYS A 533 20.76 16.75 -37.48
CA LYS A 533 21.03 17.90 -38.34
C LYS A 533 22.36 18.55 -37.93
N ALA A 534 23.23 18.83 -38.91
CA ALA A 534 24.46 19.57 -38.65
C ALA A 534 24.17 20.93 -38.00
N MET A 535 24.91 21.24 -36.93
CA MET A 535 24.77 22.47 -36.16
C MET A 535 25.17 23.68 -37.02
N ASP A 536 24.29 24.68 -37.05
CA ASP A 536 24.55 25.94 -37.72
C ASP A 536 25.35 26.84 -36.78
N CYS A 537 26.54 27.26 -37.23
CA CYS A 537 27.50 28.01 -36.42
C CYS A 537 27.64 29.46 -36.88
N ASP A 538 26.75 29.98 -37.73
CA ASP A 538 26.74 31.39 -38.12
C ASP A 538 26.35 32.27 -36.91
N ASP A 539 27.27 33.09 -36.39
CA ASP A 539 26.99 34.04 -35.30
C ASP A 539 26.38 35.37 -35.78
N GLY A 540 26.17 35.52 -37.08
CA GLY A 540 25.62 36.71 -37.71
C GLY A 540 26.56 37.92 -37.71
N ASN A 541 27.82 37.78 -37.27
CA ASN A 541 28.78 38.86 -37.22
C ASN A 541 29.66 38.86 -38.49
N PRO A 542 29.58 39.89 -39.36
CA PRO A 542 30.39 39.93 -40.59
C PRO A 542 31.90 40.04 -40.34
N CYS A 543 32.32 40.30 -39.10
CA CYS A 543 33.72 40.33 -38.68
C CYS A 543 34.26 38.96 -38.20
N THR A 544 33.53 37.86 -38.38
CA THR A 544 33.95 36.48 -38.04
C THR A 544 33.76 35.52 -39.21
N ASP A 545 34.66 34.53 -39.30
CA ASP A 545 34.57 33.38 -40.22
C ASP A 545 34.26 32.13 -39.39
N ASP A 546 33.12 31.50 -39.63
CA ASP A 546 32.54 30.49 -38.73
C ASP A 546 32.71 29.05 -39.23
N SER A 547 32.96 28.12 -38.29
CA SER A 547 33.18 26.71 -38.59
C SER A 547 32.89 25.81 -37.39
N CYS A 548 32.30 24.62 -37.61
CA CYS A 548 32.14 23.64 -36.54
C CYS A 548 33.33 22.67 -36.49
N SER A 549 33.77 22.30 -35.27
CA SER A 549 34.86 21.38 -35.00
C SER A 549 34.39 20.26 -34.07
N ALA A 550 34.44 19.00 -34.52
CA ALA A 550 33.99 17.80 -33.79
C ALA A 550 34.72 17.49 -32.46
N ALA A 551 35.58 18.40 -31.99
CA ALA A 551 36.23 18.33 -30.67
C ALA A 551 36.03 19.59 -29.81
N GLN A 552 35.37 20.64 -30.34
CA GLN A 552 35.26 21.96 -29.70
C GLN A 552 33.92 22.70 -29.99
N GLY A 553 33.02 22.14 -30.81
CA GLY A 553 31.77 22.80 -31.23
C GLY A 553 32.00 23.94 -32.22
N CYS A 554 31.11 24.93 -32.21
CA CYS A 554 31.19 26.11 -33.06
C CYS A 554 32.42 26.98 -32.74
N LYS A 555 33.11 27.41 -33.79
CA LYS A 555 34.34 28.20 -33.71
C LYS A 555 34.28 29.38 -34.69
N HIS A 556 34.21 30.55 -34.11
CA HIS A 556 34.14 31.85 -34.79
C HIS A 556 35.55 32.46 -34.84
N THR A 557 36.08 32.71 -36.04
CA THR A 557 37.44 33.24 -36.22
C THR A 557 37.45 34.66 -36.76
N HIS A 558 37.88 35.63 -35.96
CA HIS A 558 37.87 37.05 -36.32
C HIS A 558 38.57 37.33 -37.66
N ASN A 559 37.87 37.98 -38.59
CA ASN A 559 38.38 38.42 -39.88
C ASN A 559 38.66 39.95 -39.87
N ALA A 560 39.09 40.48 -41.02
CA ALA A 560 39.42 41.90 -41.21
C ALA A 560 38.64 42.51 -42.39
N ALA A 561 37.38 42.11 -42.57
CA ALA A 561 36.50 42.66 -43.58
C ALA A 561 36.14 44.13 -43.28
N ALA A 562 35.58 44.82 -44.29
CA ALA A 562 34.88 46.08 -44.06
C ALA A 562 33.44 45.77 -43.61
N CYS A 563 32.99 46.45 -42.57
CA CYS A 563 31.64 46.35 -42.02
C CYS A 563 30.96 47.73 -42.11
N ASP A 564 29.63 47.73 -42.22
CA ASP A 564 28.79 48.92 -42.45
C ASP A 564 27.52 48.73 -41.59
N ASP A 565 27.20 49.68 -40.72
CA ASP A 565 26.02 49.65 -39.84
C ASP A 565 24.76 50.24 -40.50
N GLY A 566 24.88 50.79 -41.72
CA GLY A 566 23.79 51.45 -42.44
C GLY A 566 23.34 52.77 -41.82
N ASN A 567 24.15 53.41 -40.96
CA ASN A 567 23.79 54.59 -40.19
C ASN A 567 24.48 55.87 -40.71
N ALA A 568 23.68 56.82 -41.19
CA ALA A 568 24.12 58.11 -41.71
C ALA A 568 24.58 59.12 -40.64
N CYS A 569 24.55 58.77 -39.34
CA CYS A 569 25.15 59.56 -38.25
C CYS A 569 26.56 59.06 -37.85
N THR A 570 27.08 57.98 -38.45
CA THR A 570 28.44 57.40 -38.30
C THR A 570 29.19 57.44 -39.64
N ALA A 571 30.54 57.36 -39.62
CA ALA A 571 31.34 57.34 -40.84
C ALA A 571 32.78 56.81 -40.65
N GLY A 572 33.05 55.61 -41.16
CA GLY A 572 34.42 55.15 -41.47
C GLY A 572 34.80 53.82 -40.83
N ASP A 573 33.87 52.88 -40.82
CA ASP A 573 33.82 51.78 -39.86
C ASP A 573 34.57 50.53 -40.36
N HIS A 574 35.19 49.79 -39.43
CA HIS A 574 36.04 48.63 -39.76
C HIS A 574 36.01 47.55 -38.67
N CYS A 575 36.26 46.29 -39.07
CA CYS A 575 36.41 45.18 -38.13
C CYS A 575 37.77 45.26 -37.41
N GLU A 576 37.77 45.34 -36.08
CA GLU A 576 38.98 45.24 -35.25
C GLU A 576 38.72 44.29 -34.06
N ALA A 577 39.61 43.32 -33.86
CA ALA A 577 39.40 42.21 -32.91
C ALA A 577 38.02 41.52 -33.04
N GLY A 578 37.50 41.46 -34.28
CA GLY A 578 36.20 40.87 -34.63
C GLY A 578 34.97 41.55 -34.05
N LYS A 579 35.08 42.81 -33.61
CA LYS A 579 33.94 43.73 -33.47
C LYS A 579 34.03 44.79 -34.56
N CYS A 580 32.89 45.20 -35.11
CA CYS A 580 32.82 46.38 -35.95
C CYS A 580 32.97 47.63 -35.07
N ILE A 581 33.94 48.50 -35.38
CA ILE A 581 34.24 49.71 -34.60
C ILE A 581 33.65 50.93 -35.31
N PHE A 582 32.78 51.67 -34.60
CA PHE A 582 32.09 52.84 -35.13
C PHE A 582 32.65 54.16 -34.58
N VAL A 583 32.84 55.17 -35.45
CA VAL A 583 33.41 56.47 -35.06
C VAL A 583 32.34 57.57 -35.07
N ALA A 584 32.06 58.17 -33.90
CA ALA A 584 30.94 59.10 -33.70
C ALA A 584 31.36 60.59 -33.64
N ALA A 585 30.61 61.47 -34.32
CA ALA A 585 30.50 62.90 -33.96
C ALA A 585 29.39 63.68 -34.73
N ALA A 586 28.24 63.93 -34.08
CA ALA A 586 27.39 65.09 -34.33
C ALA A 586 26.45 65.35 -33.13
N THR A 587 26.70 66.41 -32.35
CA THR A 587 25.83 66.81 -31.24
C THR A 587 24.70 67.72 -31.72
N CYS A 588 23.46 67.36 -31.42
CA CYS A 588 22.27 68.13 -31.73
C CYS A 588 21.47 68.33 -30.43
N ASP A 589 21.52 69.56 -29.90
CA ASP A 589 20.89 70.05 -28.67
C ASP A 589 20.40 71.48 -28.98
N ASP A 590 19.12 71.76 -28.79
CA ASP A 590 18.49 73.08 -29.00
C ASP A 590 18.16 73.83 -27.69
N SER A 591 18.44 73.19 -26.55
CA SER A 591 18.35 73.71 -25.19
C SER A 591 16.96 74.21 -24.76
N ASN A 592 15.89 73.63 -25.32
CA ASN A 592 14.51 73.85 -24.89
C ASN A 592 13.94 72.58 -24.18
N PRO A 593 13.53 72.65 -22.90
CA PRO A 593 13.07 71.48 -22.14
C PRO A 593 11.72 70.89 -22.61
N CYS A 594 11.04 71.52 -23.57
CA CYS A 594 9.83 70.98 -24.21
C CYS A 594 10.08 70.36 -25.60
N THR A 595 11.34 70.15 -25.98
CA THR A 595 11.79 69.39 -27.15
C THR A 595 12.76 68.27 -26.75
N ALA A 596 12.71 67.16 -27.48
CA ALA A 596 13.69 66.09 -27.42
C ALA A 596 14.49 66.04 -28.72
N ASP A 597 15.82 66.11 -28.60
CA ASP A 597 16.73 66.33 -29.71
C ASP A 597 17.45 65.02 -30.08
N THR A 598 17.44 64.62 -31.35
CA THR A 598 17.90 63.26 -31.73
C THR A 598 18.48 63.20 -33.15
N CYS A 599 19.62 62.52 -33.33
CA CYS A 599 20.14 62.14 -34.65
C CYS A 599 19.37 60.92 -35.17
N ASN A 600 18.74 61.01 -36.34
CA ASN A 600 18.13 59.84 -36.99
C ASN A 600 19.16 59.10 -37.85
N PRO A 601 19.45 57.81 -37.59
CA PRO A 601 20.37 57.01 -38.39
C PRO A 601 20.09 56.95 -39.90
N ALA A 602 18.88 57.22 -40.36
CA ALA A 602 18.56 57.23 -41.80
C ALA A 602 18.62 58.61 -42.46
N THR A 603 18.59 59.72 -41.69
CA THR A 603 18.36 61.08 -42.25
C THR A 603 19.08 62.25 -41.57
N GLY A 604 19.79 62.04 -40.45
CA GLY A 604 20.39 63.12 -39.65
C GLY A 604 19.44 63.73 -38.60
N CYS A 605 19.86 64.84 -37.98
CA CYS A 605 19.19 65.40 -36.79
C CYS A 605 17.77 65.96 -37.04
N PHE A 606 16.89 65.69 -36.08
CA PHE A 606 15.55 66.25 -35.99
C PHE A 606 15.12 66.43 -34.52
N PHE A 607 14.22 67.38 -34.27
CA PHE A 607 13.79 67.78 -32.93
C PHE A 607 12.29 67.51 -32.77
N LYS A 608 11.89 66.81 -31.70
CA LYS A 608 10.50 66.36 -31.49
C LYS A 608 9.92 67.00 -30.24
N LEU A 609 8.79 67.70 -30.38
CA LEU A 609 8.04 68.30 -29.27
C LEU A 609 7.57 67.21 -28.28
N THR A 610 7.69 67.48 -26.99
CA THR A 610 7.31 66.57 -25.90
C THR A 610 6.24 67.20 -25.00
N GLU A 611 5.39 66.38 -24.38
CA GLU A 611 4.48 66.82 -23.30
C GLU A 611 5.01 66.43 -21.90
N ALA A 612 6.32 66.60 -21.70
CA ALA A 612 6.98 66.33 -20.44
C ALA A 612 6.51 67.28 -19.33
N PRO A 613 6.48 66.85 -18.05
CA PRO A 613 6.23 67.74 -16.93
C PRO A 613 7.34 68.79 -16.79
N CYS A 614 6.95 69.99 -16.38
CA CYS A 614 7.82 71.15 -16.19
C CYS A 614 7.29 71.95 -14.98
N ASP A 615 7.97 72.99 -14.51
CA ASP A 615 7.60 73.73 -13.28
C ASP A 615 7.56 75.25 -13.56
N ASP A 616 6.43 75.90 -13.29
CA ASP A 616 6.24 77.35 -13.48
C ASP A 616 6.68 78.23 -12.28
N GLY A 617 7.01 77.60 -11.14
CA GLY A 617 7.55 78.26 -9.96
C GLY A 617 6.52 78.91 -9.02
N ASN A 618 5.23 78.56 -9.10
CA ASN A 618 4.16 79.14 -8.27
C ASN A 618 3.36 78.07 -7.47
N VAL A 619 3.38 78.17 -6.14
CA VAL A 619 2.75 77.17 -5.24
C VAL A 619 1.21 77.23 -5.14
N CYS A 620 0.53 78.13 -5.87
CA CYS A 620 -0.94 78.10 -6.05
C CYS A 620 -1.36 77.51 -7.42
N THR A 621 -0.44 76.94 -8.20
CA THR A 621 -0.69 76.22 -9.48
C THR A 621 -0.23 74.76 -9.37
N THR A 622 -0.89 73.85 -10.10
CA THR A 622 -0.58 72.40 -10.10
C THR A 622 -0.87 71.74 -11.45
N GLY A 623 -0.05 70.76 -11.83
CA GLY A 623 -0.23 69.96 -13.05
C GLY A 623 0.45 70.59 -14.27
N ASP A 624 1.67 71.05 -14.08
CA ASP A 624 2.45 71.82 -15.05
C ASP A 624 3.09 70.87 -16.08
N HIS A 625 2.84 71.13 -17.36
CA HIS A 625 3.30 70.28 -18.46
C HIS A 625 3.60 71.10 -19.71
N CYS A 626 4.50 70.59 -20.54
CA CYS A 626 4.81 71.15 -21.84
C CYS A 626 3.61 70.95 -22.79
N HIS A 627 3.13 72.03 -23.40
CA HIS A 627 2.18 71.97 -24.50
C HIS A 627 2.64 72.86 -25.64
N LEU A 628 2.75 72.30 -26.85
CA LEU A 628 3.22 73.00 -28.06
C LEU A 628 4.54 73.78 -27.89
N GLY A 629 5.46 73.29 -27.05
CA GLY A 629 6.81 73.84 -26.89
C GLY A 629 6.96 74.92 -25.80
N GLY A 630 5.98 75.06 -24.90
CA GLY A 630 6.10 75.91 -23.71
C GLY A 630 5.40 75.28 -22.49
N CYS A 631 5.88 75.60 -21.30
CA CYS A 631 5.32 75.09 -20.04
C CYS A 631 4.01 75.82 -19.66
N ILE A 632 2.95 75.06 -19.35
CA ILE A 632 1.66 75.58 -18.89
C ILE A 632 1.10 74.78 -17.71
N PHE A 633 0.41 75.45 -16.79
CA PHE A 633 -0.28 74.80 -15.67
C PHE A 633 -1.67 74.29 -16.07
N SER A 634 -2.02 73.07 -15.62
CA SER A 634 -3.34 72.48 -15.85
C SER A 634 -4.45 73.06 -14.96
N ALA A 635 -4.14 73.46 -13.72
CA ALA A 635 -5.13 73.96 -12.77
C ALA A 635 -4.54 74.95 -11.75
N THR A 636 -5.38 75.88 -11.27
CA THR A 636 -5.10 76.73 -10.10
C THR A 636 -5.79 76.18 -8.86
N ILE A 637 -5.12 76.26 -7.71
CA ILE A 637 -5.69 75.85 -6.41
C ILE A 637 -6.79 76.85 -6.02
N LYS A 638 -8.05 76.39 -6.08
CA LYS A 638 -9.17 77.06 -5.43
C LYS A 638 -9.12 76.77 -3.92
N CYS A 639 -8.64 77.74 -3.16
CA CYS A 639 -8.88 77.82 -1.73
C CYS A 639 -10.33 78.24 -1.49
N ASP A 640 -11.20 77.25 -1.37
CA ASP A 640 -12.63 77.36 -1.03
C ASP A 640 -12.93 76.20 -0.07
N ASP A 641 -13.06 76.49 1.22
CA ASP A 641 -13.37 75.50 2.26
C ASP A 641 -14.87 75.11 2.30
N LYS A 642 -15.67 75.73 1.41
CA LYS A 642 -17.12 75.57 1.25
C LYS A 642 -17.95 75.96 2.47
N ASN A 643 -17.37 76.68 3.43
CA ASN A 643 -18.08 77.14 4.62
C ASN A 643 -18.51 78.61 4.44
N PRO A 644 -19.81 78.93 4.31
CA PRO A 644 -20.27 80.30 4.11
C PRO A 644 -19.98 81.24 5.31
N CYS A 645 -19.51 80.70 6.42
CA CYS A 645 -19.07 81.43 7.60
C CYS A 645 -17.57 81.74 7.63
N THR A 646 -16.84 81.54 6.53
CA THR A 646 -15.43 81.90 6.32
C THR A 646 -15.24 82.65 5.00
N ASP A 647 -14.26 83.55 4.97
CA ASP A 647 -13.82 84.28 3.79
C ASP A 647 -12.40 83.79 3.38
N ASP A 648 -12.25 83.35 2.13
CA ASP A 648 -11.14 82.47 1.71
C ASP A 648 -10.20 83.09 0.66
N SER A 649 -8.89 82.74 0.67
CA SER A 649 -7.89 83.23 -0.30
C SER A 649 -6.62 82.37 -0.40
N CYS A 650 -6.06 82.19 -1.62
CA CYS A 650 -4.70 81.63 -1.84
C CYS A 650 -3.66 82.76 -1.84
N LEU A 651 -2.58 82.64 -1.08
CA LEU A 651 -1.45 83.57 -1.08
C LEU A 651 -0.23 82.90 -1.78
N PRO A 652 0.25 83.42 -2.92
CA PRO A 652 1.25 82.75 -3.79
C PRO A 652 2.63 82.41 -3.21
N ALA A 653 2.89 82.67 -1.92
CA ALA A 653 4.12 82.31 -1.24
C ALA A 653 3.90 81.38 -0.02
N THR A 654 2.64 81.09 0.34
CA THR A 654 2.29 80.33 1.56
C THR A 654 1.06 79.42 1.45
N GLY A 655 0.28 79.49 0.35
CA GLY A 655 -0.93 78.67 0.18
C GLY A 655 -2.21 79.29 0.75
N CYS A 656 -3.21 78.44 1.05
CA CYS A 656 -4.57 78.85 1.44
C CYS A 656 -4.68 79.47 2.84
N SER A 657 -5.60 80.43 2.99
CA SER A 657 -5.96 81.09 4.26
C SER A 657 -7.47 81.38 4.32
N PHE A 658 -8.10 81.12 5.47
CA PHE A 658 -9.55 81.15 5.69
C PHE A 658 -9.89 81.94 6.97
N SER A 659 -10.80 82.93 6.92
CA SER A 659 -11.08 83.85 8.04
C SER A 659 -12.57 83.92 8.44
N PRO A 660 -12.96 83.66 9.71
CA PRO A 660 -14.37 83.60 10.12
C PRO A 660 -15.16 84.91 9.98
N ASN A 661 -16.37 84.84 9.42
CA ASN A 661 -17.33 85.95 9.28
C ASN A 661 -18.57 85.79 10.20
N THR A 662 -19.49 86.76 10.14
CA THR A 662 -20.74 86.80 10.92
C THR A 662 -21.99 87.04 10.04
N ALA A 663 -22.01 86.50 8.83
CA ALA A 663 -23.15 86.61 7.94
C ALA A 663 -24.40 85.86 8.47
N SER A 664 -25.58 86.18 7.93
CA SER A 664 -26.72 85.26 7.99
C SER A 664 -26.41 84.05 7.11
N CYS A 665 -26.67 82.87 7.63
CA CYS A 665 -26.51 81.60 6.94
C CYS A 665 -27.77 80.76 7.14
N ASP A 666 -27.84 79.63 6.48
CA ASP A 666 -28.92 78.65 6.59
C ASP A 666 -28.23 77.34 6.97
N ASP A 667 -28.54 76.77 8.15
CA ASP A 667 -27.94 75.49 8.55
C ASP A 667 -28.62 74.27 7.90
N SER A 668 -29.56 74.53 6.98
CA SER A 668 -30.31 73.58 6.17
C SER A 668 -31.18 72.62 6.99
N ASN A 669 -31.48 72.97 8.24
CA ASN A 669 -32.30 72.19 9.15
C ASN A 669 -33.70 72.84 9.34
N PRO A 670 -34.80 72.25 8.80
CA PRO A 670 -36.15 72.81 8.91
C PRO A 670 -36.71 72.91 10.34
N CYS A 671 -36.01 72.35 11.33
CA CYS A 671 -36.41 72.33 12.74
C CYS A 671 -35.78 73.45 13.57
N THR A 672 -34.89 74.24 12.97
CA THR A 672 -34.33 75.47 13.53
C THR A 672 -34.84 76.70 12.78
N LEU A 673 -34.89 77.83 13.49
CA LEU A 673 -35.26 79.14 12.95
C LEU A 673 -34.27 80.20 13.43
N GLU A 674 -34.05 81.21 12.59
CA GLU A 674 -33.22 82.40 12.85
C GLU A 674 -31.69 82.13 12.95
N ASP A 675 -31.13 81.39 11.99
CA ASP A 675 -29.72 80.96 11.99
C ASP A 675 -28.72 82.07 11.59
N ALA A 676 -27.50 82.02 12.15
CA ALA A 676 -26.44 82.98 11.85
C ALA A 676 -25.02 82.43 12.08
N CYS A 677 -24.05 82.93 11.31
CA CYS A 677 -22.64 82.57 11.44
C CYS A 677 -22.04 83.09 12.75
N LYS A 678 -21.43 82.21 13.53
CA LYS A 678 -20.73 82.58 14.77
C LYS A 678 -19.47 81.74 14.95
N ALA A 679 -18.31 82.42 15.02
CA ALA A 679 -17.00 81.79 15.13
C ALA A 679 -16.71 80.74 14.05
N GLY A 680 -17.11 81.01 12.80
CA GLY A 680 -16.80 80.16 11.65
C GLY A 680 -17.72 78.95 11.46
N LYS A 681 -18.88 78.91 12.10
CA LYS A 681 -19.92 77.89 11.87
C LYS A 681 -21.31 78.52 11.81
N CYS A 682 -22.19 77.95 10.98
CA CYS A 682 -23.60 78.29 10.97
C CYS A 682 -24.32 77.56 12.11
N LEU A 683 -25.20 78.26 12.83
CA LEU A 683 -25.92 77.72 13.99
C LEU A 683 -27.33 78.30 14.07
N GLY A 684 -28.35 77.44 14.04
CA GLY A 684 -29.74 77.80 14.31
C GLY A 684 -30.00 78.16 15.77
N LEU A 685 -30.78 79.23 15.99
CA LEU A 685 -30.90 79.86 17.31
C LEU A 685 -32.22 79.57 18.05
N LYS A 686 -33.18 78.88 17.42
CA LYS A 686 -34.50 78.59 18.03
C LYS A 686 -35.16 77.31 17.49
N PRO A 687 -35.52 76.33 18.34
CA PRO A 687 -36.18 75.08 17.90
C PRO A 687 -37.68 75.20 17.57
N LEU A 688 -38.15 74.36 16.65
CA LEU A 688 -39.57 74.15 16.27
C LEU A 688 -40.21 73.00 17.09
N SER A 689 -41.52 73.10 17.38
CA SER A 689 -42.27 72.12 18.22
C SER A 689 -43.39 71.45 17.44
N CYS A 690 -43.46 70.11 17.47
CA CYS A 690 -44.18 69.28 16.50
C CYS A 690 -45.16 68.24 17.09
N ASN A 691 -45.74 68.43 18.27
CA ASN A 691 -46.64 67.43 18.88
C ASN A 691 -48.08 67.50 18.31
N ASP A 692 -48.70 66.35 17.98
CA ASP A 692 -50.08 66.27 17.46
C ASP A 692 -51.15 65.85 18.50
N GLY A 693 -50.76 65.07 19.49
CA GLY A 693 -51.59 64.68 20.64
C GLY A 693 -52.32 63.33 20.52
N ASP A 694 -52.01 62.47 19.55
CA ASP A 694 -52.41 61.06 19.58
C ASP A 694 -51.46 60.25 20.49
N VAL A 695 -51.95 59.18 21.11
CA VAL A 695 -51.13 58.28 21.96
C VAL A 695 -50.44 57.18 21.15
N CYS A 696 -50.94 56.94 19.93
CA CYS A 696 -50.43 55.94 18.99
C CYS A 696 -49.41 56.50 17.98
N THR A 697 -48.91 57.71 18.18
CA THR A 697 -47.83 58.33 17.41
C THR A 697 -46.72 58.82 18.34
N ASP A 698 -45.49 58.75 17.86
CA ASP A 698 -44.35 59.44 18.46
C ASP A 698 -43.99 60.63 17.57
N ASP A 699 -43.93 61.82 18.17
CA ASP A 699 -43.76 63.09 17.48
C ASP A 699 -42.33 63.63 17.62
N TRP A 700 -41.70 63.98 16.51
CA TRP A 700 -40.44 64.73 16.52
C TRP A 700 -40.32 65.70 15.34
N CYS A 701 -39.26 66.49 15.35
CA CYS A 701 -38.89 67.29 14.19
C CYS A 701 -37.64 66.68 13.55
N ASP A 702 -37.74 66.26 12.31
CA ASP A 702 -36.66 65.66 11.53
C ASP A 702 -35.81 66.76 10.86
N PRO A 703 -34.49 66.83 11.13
CA PRO A 703 -33.61 67.87 10.59
C PRO A 703 -33.43 67.93 9.07
N ALA A 704 -34.01 66.99 8.30
CA ALA A 704 -33.99 67.04 6.84
C ALA A 704 -35.38 67.30 6.23
N THR A 705 -36.48 67.11 6.97
CA THR A 705 -37.85 67.15 6.42
C THR A 705 -38.89 67.93 7.22
N GLY A 706 -38.61 68.32 8.48
CA GLY A 706 -39.52 69.05 9.36
C GLY A 706 -40.32 68.15 10.31
N CYS A 707 -41.48 68.62 10.78
CA CYS A 707 -42.31 67.86 11.73
C CYS A 707 -42.75 66.49 11.17
N ALA A 708 -42.47 65.43 11.91
CA ALA A 708 -42.80 64.05 11.58
C ALA A 708 -43.57 63.39 12.73
N HIS A 709 -44.61 62.64 12.37
CA HIS A 709 -45.51 61.93 13.27
C HIS A 709 -45.52 60.46 12.85
N ALA A 710 -44.78 59.59 13.55
CA ALA A 710 -44.70 58.17 13.16
C ALA A 710 -45.58 57.31 14.07
N PRO A 711 -46.35 56.36 13.52
CA PRO A 711 -47.09 55.38 14.31
C PRO A 711 -46.19 54.61 15.28
N ASN A 712 -46.50 54.66 16.57
CA ASN A 712 -45.83 53.88 17.59
C ASN A 712 -46.56 52.54 17.82
N THR A 713 -46.01 51.71 18.71
CA THR A 713 -46.58 50.41 19.11
C THR A 713 -46.91 50.36 20.60
N ALA A 714 -47.29 51.49 21.19
CA ALA A 714 -47.61 51.58 22.61
C ALA A 714 -48.84 50.71 22.98
N PRO A 715 -48.94 50.20 24.23
CA PRO A 715 -50.11 49.47 24.69
C PRO A 715 -51.35 50.36 24.72
N CYS A 716 -52.48 49.84 24.25
CA CYS A 716 -53.78 50.51 24.33
C CYS A 716 -54.90 49.50 24.60
N ASN A 717 -56.18 49.89 24.46
CA ASN A 717 -57.32 49.04 24.79
C ASN A 717 -58.52 49.38 23.89
N ASP A 718 -59.17 48.36 23.31
CA ASP A 718 -60.32 48.51 22.39
C ASP A 718 -61.68 48.11 23.00
N GLY A 719 -61.70 47.56 24.21
CA GLY A 719 -62.90 47.24 24.98
C GLY A 719 -63.52 45.84 24.77
N ASN A 720 -62.85 44.91 24.09
CA ASN A 720 -63.33 43.54 23.88
C ASN A 720 -62.86 42.57 25.00
N GLN A 721 -63.67 41.55 25.37
CA GLN A 721 -63.33 40.54 26.38
C GLN A 721 -62.69 39.26 25.79
N CYS A 722 -62.87 38.98 24.50
CA CYS A 722 -62.26 37.83 23.81
C CYS A 722 -60.88 38.16 23.19
N THR A 723 -60.33 39.35 23.43
CA THR A 723 -58.97 39.73 23.04
C THR A 723 -58.20 40.30 24.23
N ALA A 724 -56.87 40.18 24.21
CA ALA A 724 -56.00 40.84 25.17
C ALA A 724 -54.65 41.20 24.55
N GLY A 725 -54.06 42.30 25.05
CA GLY A 725 -52.70 42.72 24.70
C GLY A 725 -52.64 43.62 23.46
N GLU A 726 -53.65 44.46 23.28
CA GLU A 726 -53.79 45.40 22.18
C GLU A 726 -52.64 46.43 22.16
N THR A 727 -52.01 46.59 20.99
CA THR A 727 -50.96 47.59 20.75
C THR A 727 -51.33 48.46 19.56
N CYS A 728 -50.97 49.75 19.61
CA CYS A 728 -51.06 50.66 18.48
C CYS A 728 -50.41 50.05 17.22
N LYS A 729 -51.08 50.16 16.07
CA LYS A 729 -50.51 49.72 14.78
C LYS A 729 -50.99 50.64 13.66
N ALA A 730 -50.05 51.28 12.98
CA ALA A 730 -50.33 52.25 11.91
C ALA A 730 -51.30 53.40 12.29
N GLY A 731 -51.21 53.90 13.53
CA GLY A 731 -51.97 55.07 14.00
C GLY A 731 -53.40 54.75 14.43
N SER A 732 -53.70 53.51 14.81
CA SER A 732 -54.98 53.13 15.43
C SER A 732 -54.83 51.91 16.33
N CYS A 733 -55.70 51.81 17.33
CA CYS A 733 -55.81 50.67 18.23
C CYS A 733 -56.75 49.62 17.65
N SER A 734 -56.16 48.59 17.03
CA SER A 734 -56.89 47.43 16.51
C SER A 734 -55.95 46.24 16.37
N GLY A 735 -56.17 45.20 17.19
CA GLY A 735 -55.43 43.94 17.07
C GLY A 735 -54.89 43.38 18.39
N GLY A 736 -55.76 43.05 19.33
CA GLY A 736 -55.42 42.14 20.43
C GLY A 736 -55.37 40.68 19.98
N LYS A 737 -54.67 39.83 20.73
CA LYS A 737 -54.63 38.39 20.43
C LYS A 737 -55.92 37.72 20.93
N PRO A 738 -56.60 36.86 20.14
CA PRO A 738 -57.75 36.10 20.62
C PRO A 738 -57.38 35.28 21.85
N VAL A 739 -58.25 35.30 22.87
CA VAL A 739 -58.14 34.39 24.01
C VAL A 739 -58.42 32.98 23.50
N GLY A 740 -57.44 32.09 23.63
CA GLY A 740 -57.56 30.70 23.22
C GLY A 740 -58.54 29.97 24.13
N CYS A 741 -59.64 29.48 23.54
CA CYS A 741 -60.69 28.73 24.22
C CYS A 741 -60.60 27.23 23.98
N ASP A 742 -59.43 26.73 23.59
CA ASP A 742 -59.17 25.33 23.26
C ASP A 742 -58.90 24.53 24.55
N ASP A 743 -59.71 23.52 24.87
CA ASP A 743 -59.48 22.60 26.00
C ASP A 743 -58.60 21.39 25.67
N ALA A 744 -58.09 21.32 24.43
CA ALA A 744 -57.27 20.26 23.87
C ALA A 744 -57.94 18.87 23.83
N ASN A 745 -59.27 18.79 23.96
CA ASN A 745 -60.02 17.56 23.73
C ASN A 745 -60.57 17.55 22.28
N PRO A 746 -60.11 16.64 21.38
CA PRO A 746 -60.60 16.58 20.00
C PRO A 746 -62.09 16.20 19.89
N CYS A 747 -62.71 15.74 20.98
CA CYS A 747 -64.13 15.43 21.07
C CYS A 747 -65.02 16.59 21.53
N THR A 748 -64.50 17.83 21.55
CA THR A 748 -65.24 19.07 21.81
C THR A 748 -65.01 20.11 20.71
N ASP A 749 -66.05 20.91 20.44
CA ASP A 749 -66.03 22.06 19.54
C ASP A 749 -66.05 23.36 20.38
N ASP A 750 -65.01 24.18 20.21
CA ASP A 750 -64.68 25.27 21.14
C ASP A 750 -64.87 26.67 20.54
N SER A 751 -65.38 27.61 21.35
CA SER A 751 -65.70 28.97 20.88
C SER A 751 -65.65 30.05 21.98
N CYS A 752 -65.32 31.30 21.60
CA CYS A 752 -65.34 32.47 22.49
C CYS A 752 -66.55 33.36 22.20
N ASP A 753 -67.40 33.60 23.21
CA ASP A 753 -68.48 34.59 23.13
C ASP A 753 -67.94 35.99 23.55
N PRO A 754 -68.00 37.03 22.69
CA PRO A 754 -67.42 38.34 22.97
C PRO A 754 -67.94 39.09 24.21
N ALA A 755 -69.04 38.63 24.82
CA ALA A 755 -69.58 39.19 26.06
C ALA A 755 -69.42 38.28 27.29
N ASN A 756 -69.12 36.98 27.11
CA ASN A 756 -69.15 35.98 28.19
C ASN A 756 -67.92 35.06 28.27
N GLY A 757 -67.03 35.04 27.26
CA GLY A 757 -65.82 34.20 27.23
C GLY A 757 -66.03 32.79 26.64
N CYS A 758 -65.13 31.87 26.98
CA CYS A 758 -64.98 30.54 26.37
C CYS A 758 -66.11 29.54 26.68
N GLN A 759 -66.43 28.69 25.70
CA GLN A 759 -67.44 27.62 25.76
C GLN A 759 -66.99 26.40 24.93
N HIS A 760 -67.25 25.19 25.43
CA HIS A 760 -66.81 23.90 24.86
C HIS A 760 -68.02 22.95 24.71
N LEU A 761 -68.28 22.38 23.52
CA LEU A 761 -69.46 21.54 23.25
C LEU A 761 -69.09 20.16 22.65
N PRO A 762 -69.56 19.02 23.19
CA PRO A 762 -69.17 17.70 22.69
C PRO A 762 -69.57 17.43 21.23
N ASN A 763 -68.63 16.87 20.44
CA ASN A 763 -68.80 16.55 19.03
C ASN A 763 -68.83 15.01 18.77
N THR A 764 -68.78 14.61 17.49
CA THR A 764 -68.81 13.20 17.04
C THR A 764 -67.82 12.91 15.92
N VAL A 765 -66.70 13.65 15.85
CA VAL A 765 -65.70 13.46 14.79
C VAL A 765 -64.83 12.22 15.02
N ALA A 766 -64.03 11.86 14.02
CA ALA A 766 -63.00 10.84 14.20
C ALA A 766 -61.90 11.36 15.14
N CYS A 767 -61.39 10.48 16.00
CA CYS A 767 -60.35 10.76 16.96
C CYS A 767 -59.33 9.61 16.96
N ASP A 768 -58.38 9.68 17.89
CA ASP A 768 -57.36 8.66 18.15
C ASP A 768 -57.38 8.43 19.66
N ASP A 769 -57.53 7.19 20.11
CA ASP A 769 -57.56 6.86 21.55
C ASP A 769 -56.18 6.51 22.12
N GLY A 770 -55.13 6.57 21.29
CA GLY A 770 -53.74 6.29 21.66
C GLY A 770 -53.36 4.81 21.65
N ASN A 771 -54.24 3.91 21.19
CA ASN A 771 -53.97 2.48 21.06
C ASN A 771 -53.64 2.12 19.60
N THR A 772 -52.41 1.68 19.36
CA THR A 772 -51.95 1.30 18.00
C THR A 772 -52.63 0.05 17.43
N CYS A 773 -53.39 -0.69 18.26
CA CYS A 773 -54.20 -1.84 17.87
C CYS A 773 -55.70 -1.53 17.77
N THR A 774 -56.09 -0.27 17.56
CA THR A 774 -57.46 0.11 17.16
C THR A 774 -57.42 0.95 15.89
N THR A 775 -58.46 0.84 15.05
CA THR A 775 -58.53 1.62 13.80
C THR A 775 -59.90 2.25 13.60
N LYS A 776 -59.90 3.56 13.23
CA LYS A 776 -61.08 4.41 12.97
C LYS A 776 -61.89 4.74 14.23
N ASP A 777 -61.21 5.29 15.23
CA ASP A 777 -61.80 5.63 16.51
C ASP A 777 -62.70 6.87 16.38
N ILE A 778 -63.75 6.94 17.21
CA ILE A 778 -64.82 7.94 17.05
C ILE A 778 -65.19 8.56 18.38
N CYS A 779 -65.39 9.88 18.40
CA CYS A 779 -65.86 10.62 19.54
C CYS A 779 -67.31 10.26 19.90
N ALA A 780 -67.52 9.84 21.14
CA ALA A 780 -68.82 9.54 21.70
C ALA A 780 -68.97 10.21 23.08
N ALA A 781 -69.95 11.13 23.20
CA ALA A 781 -70.27 11.84 24.44
C ALA A 781 -69.08 12.59 25.11
N GLY A 782 -68.13 13.09 24.30
CA GLY A 782 -66.99 13.88 24.77
C GLY A 782 -65.72 13.07 25.09
N ALA A 783 -65.69 11.78 24.78
CA ALA A 783 -64.51 10.91 24.88
C ALA A 783 -64.29 10.10 23.60
N CYS A 784 -63.03 9.76 23.29
CA CYS A 784 -62.69 8.92 22.15
C CYS A 784 -62.96 7.43 22.45
N THR A 785 -63.38 6.66 21.43
CA THR A 785 -63.66 5.21 21.58
C THR A 785 -63.09 4.40 20.42
N GLY A 786 -62.22 3.43 20.74
CA GLY A 786 -61.47 2.61 19.81
C GLY A 786 -62.27 1.71 18.88
N GLY A 787 -61.85 1.62 17.61
CA GLY A 787 -62.35 0.68 16.61
C GLY A 787 -61.70 -0.72 16.64
N PRO A 788 -62.01 -1.62 15.70
CA PRO A 788 -61.46 -2.98 15.69
C PRO A 788 -59.96 -3.01 15.30
N PRO A 789 -59.21 -4.03 15.77
CA PRO A 789 -57.76 -4.16 15.52
C PRO A 789 -57.41 -4.45 14.05
N PRO A 790 -56.19 -4.05 13.62
CA PRO A 790 -55.66 -4.37 12.30
C PRO A 790 -55.29 -5.85 12.16
N ASP A 791 -55.23 -6.34 10.93
CA ASP A 791 -54.69 -7.66 10.58
C ASP A 791 -53.16 -7.56 10.49
N CYS A 792 -52.46 -8.36 11.31
CA CYS A 792 -51.01 -8.31 11.47
C CYS A 792 -50.28 -9.46 10.75
N ALA A 793 -50.95 -10.25 9.91
CA ALA A 793 -50.30 -11.36 9.20
C ALA A 793 -49.29 -10.87 8.14
N ASP A 794 -48.00 -11.19 8.28
CA ASP A 794 -46.96 -10.83 7.28
C ASP A 794 -46.73 -11.91 6.21
N ALA A 795 -47.30 -13.11 6.42
CA ALA A 795 -47.17 -14.30 5.59
C ALA A 795 -45.75 -14.91 5.50
N ASN A 796 -44.86 -14.55 6.42
CA ASN A 796 -43.59 -15.24 6.66
C ASN A 796 -43.83 -16.44 7.60
N THR A 797 -43.23 -17.59 7.28
CA THR A 797 -43.41 -18.82 8.10
C THR A 797 -42.50 -18.83 9.33
N CYS A 798 -41.49 -17.96 9.36
CA CYS A 798 -40.51 -17.83 10.44
C CYS A 798 -40.88 -16.79 11.53
N THR A 799 -42.11 -16.29 11.50
CA THR A 799 -42.65 -15.31 12.45
C THR A 799 -44.02 -15.73 12.98
N ASP A 800 -44.25 -15.44 14.26
CA ASP A 800 -45.53 -15.57 14.94
C ASP A 800 -46.10 -14.15 15.17
N ASP A 801 -47.19 -13.84 14.47
CA ASP A 801 -47.72 -12.48 14.36
C ASP A 801 -48.74 -12.14 15.45
N SER A 802 -48.58 -10.99 16.10
CA SER A 802 -49.54 -10.47 17.09
C SER A 802 -49.59 -8.93 17.08
N CYS A 803 -50.49 -8.31 17.86
CA CYS A 803 -50.62 -6.85 17.94
C CYS A 803 -50.42 -6.38 19.38
N ASP A 804 -49.40 -5.54 19.61
CA ASP A 804 -49.17 -4.86 20.88
C ASP A 804 -49.82 -3.47 20.91
N SER A 805 -50.57 -3.21 21.98
CA SER A 805 -51.34 -1.98 22.21
C SER A 805 -50.57 -0.65 22.19
N LYS A 806 -49.23 -0.67 22.24
CA LYS A 806 -48.36 0.53 22.20
C LYS A 806 -47.48 0.62 20.96
N ILE A 807 -47.14 -0.51 20.33
CA ILE A 807 -46.16 -0.56 19.23
C ILE A 807 -46.75 -1.04 17.90
N GLY A 808 -47.97 -1.58 17.90
CA GLY A 808 -48.68 -2.05 16.71
C GLY A 808 -48.42 -3.53 16.42
N CYS A 809 -48.42 -3.91 15.15
CA CYS A 809 -48.11 -5.29 14.76
C CYS A 809 -46.67 -5.68 15.13
N VAL A 810 -46.52 -6.81 15.80
CA VAL A 810 -45.24 -7.38 16.22
C VAL A 810 -45.11 -8.81 15.71
N HIS A 811 -43.95 -9.13 15.15
CA HIS A 811 -43.68 -10.37 14.43
C HIS A 811 -42.55 -11.10 15.17
N ALA A 812 -42.90 -12.00 16.09
CA ALA A 812 -41.93 -12.67 16.95
C ALA A 812 -41.26 -13.82 16.21
N TYR A 813 -39.93 -13.94 16.25
CA TYR A 813 -39.23 -15.02 15.53
C TYR A 813 -39.55 -16.39 16.12
N ASN A 814 -39.91 -17.34 15.26
CA ASN A 814 -40.12 -18.74 15.65
C ASN A 814 -38.97 -19.63 15.14
N GLN A 815 -38.96 -20.91 15.56
CA GLN A 815 -38.00 -21.93 15.11
C GLN A 815 -38.68 -23.05 14.30
N ALA A 816 -39.66 -22.69 13.47
CA ALA A 816 -40.29 -23.65 12.56
C ALA A 816 -39.27 -24.22 11.55
N THR A 817 -39.55 -25.41 11.03
CA THR A 817 -38.84 -25.95 9.85
C THR A 817 -39.27 -25.20 8.60
N CYS A 818 -38.31 -24.85 7.75
CA CYS A 818 -38.54 -24.12 6.52
C CYS A 818 -37.73 -24.76 5.37
N ASP A 819 -37.69 -24.10 4.21
CA ASP A 819 -36.96 -24.52 3.00
C ASP A 819 -36.38 -23.22 2.41
N ASP A 820 -35.05 -23.11 2.35
CA ASP A 820 -34.37 -21.93 1.82
C ASP A 820 -34.18 -21.96 0.29
N SER A 821 -34.63 -23.05 -0.35
CA SER A 821 -34.49 -23.37 -1.77
C SER A 821 -33.04 -23.53 -2.27
N ASP A 822 -32.08 -23.72 -1.36
CA ASP A 822 -30.71 -24.14 -1.68
C ASP A 822 -30.61 -25.68 -1.66
N LEU A 823 -30.23 -26.27 -2.80
CA LEU A 823 -30.07 -27.73 -2.90
C LEU A 823 -28.79 -28.26 -2.21
N CYS A 824 -28.02 -27.40 -1.55
CA CYS A 824 -26.79 -27.71 -0.85
C CYS A 824 -26.90 -27.69 0.67
N THR A 825 -28.08 -27.38 1.22
CA THR A 825 -28.41 -27.39 2.64
C THR A 825 -29.42 -28.52 2.90
N THR A 826 -29.49 -29.01 4.14
CA THR A 826 -30.47 -30.04 4.51
C THR A 826 -31.04 -29.83 5.90
N GLY A 827 -32.37 -29.76 6.01
CA GLY A 827 -33.06 -29.66 7.31
C GLY A 827 -33.16 -28.25 7.87
N ASP A 828 -33.44 -27.27 7.01
CA ASP A 828 -33.42 -25.84 7.28
C ASP A 828 -34.42 -25.42 8.36
N LYS A 829 -34.06 -24.39 9.10
CA LYS A 829 -34.83 -23.89 10.25
C LYS A 829 -34.91 -22.38 10.27
N CYS A 830 -36.00 -21.88 10.81
CA CYS A 830 -36.17 -20.46 11.07
C CYS A 830 -35.19 -19.98 12.15
N ALA A 831 -34.39 -18.98 11.80
CA ALA A 831 -33.49 -18.27 12.70
C ALA A 831 -33.57 -16.77 12.40
N GLN A 832 -33.73 -15.94 13.43
CA GLN A 832 -33.85 -14.47 13.30
C GLN A 832 -34.89 -14.01 12.27
N GLY A 833 -36.03 -14.73 12.18
CA GLY A 833 -37.14 -14.40 11.26
C GLY A 833 -36.91 -14.74 9.80
N LYS A 834 -35.83 -15.45 9.46
CA LYS A 834 -35.55 -15.94 8.09
C LYS A 834 -35.32 -17.44 8.11
N CYS A 835 -35.50 -18.09 6.96
CA CYS A 835 -35.06 -19.47 6.81
C CYS A 835 -33.53 -19.49 6.72
N ALA A 836 -32.89 -20.25 7.59
CA ALA A 836 -31.45 -20.48 7.60
C ALA A 836 -31.17 -21.94 7.23
N GLY A 837 -30.33 -22.12 6.21
CA GLY A 837 -29.94 -23.42 5.68
C GLY A 837 -29.34 -24.32 6.74
N GLY A 838 -29.75 -25.59 6.73
CA GLY A 838 -29.22 -26.64 7.59
C GLY A 838 -27.80 -27.09 7.19
N PRO A 839 -27.24 -28.11 7.85
CA PRO A 839 -25.90 -28.62 7.57
C PRO A 839 -25.70 -28.96 6.08
N PRO A 840 -24.49 -28.69 5.53
CA PRO A 840 -24.24 -28.77 4.11
C PRO A 840 -24.28 -30.20 3.58
N LEU A 841 -24.84 -30.37 2.39
CA LEU A 841 -24.96 -31.64 1.67
C LEU A 841 -23.56 -32.17 1.28
N PRO A 842 -23.13 -33.35 1.78
CA PRO A 842 -21.81 -33.90 1.47
C PRO A 842 -21.75 -34.39 0.02
N CYS A 843 -21.04 -33.64 -0.82
CA CYS A 843 -20.95 -33.87 -2.26
C CYS A 843 -19.69 -34.57 -2.74
N ASN A 844 -18.95 -35.29 -1.88
CA ASN A 844 -17.69 -35.95 -2.24
C ASN A 844 -17.94 -37.30 -2.96
N ASP A 845 -17.43 -37.51 -4.18
CA ASP A 845 -17.53 -38.79 -4.92
C ASP A 845 -16.35 -39.77 -4.71
N ALA A 846 -15.38 -39.37 -3.89
CA ALA A 846 -14.15 -40.09 -3.58
C ALA A 846 -13.20 -40.32 -4.78
N ASN A 847 -13.31 -39.49 -5.84
CA ASN A 847 -12.33 -39.43 -6.92
C ASN A 847 -11.39 -38.23 -6.75
N GLU A 848 -10.13 -38.49 -6.37
CA GLU A 848 -9.06 -37.49 -6.22
C GLU A 848 -8.80 -36.64 -7.50
N CYS A 849 -9.34 -37.07 -8.65
CA CYS A 849 -9.23 -36.34 -9.91
C CYS A 849 -10.46 -35.50 -10.28
N THR A 850 -11.42 -35.34 -9.37
CA THR A 850 -12.50 -34.36 -9.46
C THR A 850 -12.46 -33.40 -8.27
N SER A 851 -12.71 -32.11 -8.54
CA SER A 851 -13.00 -31.11 -7.53
C SER A 851 -14.50 -31.06 -7.33
N ASP A 852 -14.92 -31.38 -6.12
CA ASP A 852 -16.32 -31.60 -5.80
C ASP A 852 -16.90 -30.34 -5.14
N SER A 853 -17.98 -29.84 -5.72
CA SER A 853 -18.62 -28.60 -5.31
C SER A 853 -20.12 -28.78 -5.27
N CYS A 854 -20.80 -28.17 -4.31
CA CYS A 854 -22.26 -28.11 -4.35
C CYS A 854 -22.72 -26.80 -4.98
N ASN A 855 -23.64 -26.89 -5.93
CA ASN A 855 -24.29 -25.75 -6.56
C ASN A 855 -25.74 -25.65 -6.12
N ALA A 856 -26.10 -24.53 -5.49
CA ALA A 856 -27.42 -24.30 -4.89
C ALA A 856 -28.63 -24.56 -5.79
N LYS A 857 -28.47 -24.55 -7.13
CA LYS A 857 -29.55 -24.79 -8.11
C LYS A 857 -29.49 -26.15 -8.80
N THR A 858 -28.40 -26.90 -8.67
CA THR A 858 -28.22 -28.18 -9.38
C THR A 858 -27.70 -29.32 -8.51
N GLY A 859 -27.42 -29.09 -7.22
CA GLY A 859 -26.83 -30.06 -6.31
C GLY A 859 -25.34 -30.27 -6.56
N CYS A 860 -24.84 -31.48 -6.29
CA CYS A 860 -23.42 -31.82 -6.43
C CYS A 860 -22.92 -31.74 -7.89
N VAL A 861 -21.78 -31.10 -8.08
CA VAL A 861 -21.09 -30.89 -9.36
C VAL A 861 -19.63 -31.31 -9.22
N PHE A 862 -19.25 -32.31 -10.02
CA PHE A 862 -17.92 -32.93 -10.06
C PHE A 862 -17.17 -32.38 -11.28
N SER A 863 -16.13 -31.58 -11.06
CA SER A 863 -15.35 -30.95 -12.15
C SER A 863 -13.96 -31.58 -12.24
N PRO A 864 -13.43 -31.96 -13.42
CA PRO A 864 -12.08 -32.53 -13.52
C PRO A 864 -11.01 -31.57 -13.01
N VAL A 865 -10.11 -32.05 -12.14
CA VAL A 865 -8.91 -31.29 -11.74
C VAL A 865 -7.90 -31.23 -12.88
N VAL A 866 -6.93 -30.33 -12.77
CA VAL A 866 -5.89 -30.09 -13.80
C VAL A 866 -5.08 -31.36 -14.06
N ASP A 867 -4.84 -31.66 -15.35
CA ASP A 867 -3.97 -32.75 -15.79
C ASP A 867 -2.56 -32.60 -15.20
N GLY A 868 -2.07 -33.64 -14.53
CA GLY A 868 -0.77 -33.64 -13.83
C GLY A 868 -0.86 -33.51 -12.31
N THR A 869 -2.01 -33.15 -11.74
CA THR A 869 -2.23 -33.18 -10.27
C THR A 869 -1.95 -34.59 -9.73
N PRO A 870 -1.13 -34.76 -8.67
CA PRO A 870 -0.88 -36.08 -8.08
C PRO A 870 -2.17 -36.72 -7.57
N CYS A 871 -2.30 -38.03 -7.75
CA CYS A 871 -3.39 -38.83 -7.21
C CYS A 871 -2.82 -40.20 -6.83
N GLY A 872 -3.12 -40.71 -5.63
CA GLY A 872 -2.51 -41.91 -5.07
C GLY A 872 -0.97 -41.99 -5.17
N ALA A 873 -0.43 -43.18 -4.93
CA ALA A 873 1.01 -43.41 -4.98
C ALA A 873 1.52 -43.58 -6.43
N GLY A 874 2.17 -42.54 -6.97
CA GLY A 874 2.91 -42.60 -8.25
C GLY A 874 2.08 -42.37 -9.52
N LYS A 875 0.87 -41.82 -9.37
CA LYS A 875 -0.04 -41.51 -10.48
C LYS A 875 -0.35 -40.01 -10.51
N SER A 876 -0.87 -39.55 -11.64
CA SER A 876 -1.38 -38.19 -11.82
C SER A 876 -2.72 -38.21 -12.52
N CYS A 877 -3.55 -37.19 -12.28
CA CYS A 877 -4.80 -37.01 -12.97
C CYS A 877 -4.60 -36.73 -14.46
N GLN A 878 -5.42 -37.37 -15.29
CA GLN A 878 -5.53 -37.11 -16.71
C GLN A 878 -7.00 -37.23 -17.13
N ALA A 879 -7.59 -36.14 -17.63
CA ALA A 879 -8.99 -36.04 -18.02
C ALA A 879 -9.99 -36.50 -16.93
N GLY A 880 -9.70 -36.17 -15.66
CA GLY A 880 -10.55 -36.52 -14.51
C GLY A 880 -10.38 -37.95 -13.97
N ALA A 881 -9.36 -38.69 -14.42
CA ALA A 881 -9.06 -40.05 -13.95
C ALA A 881 -7.58 -40.21 -13.56
N CYS A 882 -7.31 -41.04 -12.55
CA CYS A 882 -5.96 -41.22 -12.00
C CYS A 882 -5.14 -42.27 -12.78
N VAL A 883 -3.98 -41.89 -13.34
CA VAL A 883 -3.16 -42.73 -14.25
C VAL A 883 -1.66 -42.76 -13.93
N ASP A 884 -1.00 -43.90 -14.16
CA ASP A 884 0.43 -44.11 -13.85
C ASP A 884 1.38 -43.30 -14.75
N CYS A 885 2.33 -42.60 -14.12
CA CYS A 885 3.38 -41.86 -14.84
C CYS A 885 4.66 -42.70 -15.00
N ILE A 886 4.97 -43.01 -16.25
CA ILE A 886 6.04 -43.95 -16.62
C ILE A 886 7.37 -43.20 -16.74
N HIS A 887 8.23 -43.38 -15.74
CA HIS A 887 9.67 -43.09 -15.84
C HIS A 887 10.24 -43.74 -17.11
N GLY A 888 10.93 -42.97 -17.94
CA GLY A 888 11.32 -43.42 -19.27
C GLY A 888 12.62 -42.80 -19.78
N THR A 889 13.29 -43.53 -20.67
CA THR A 889 14.48 -43.06 -21.36
C THR A 889 14.33 -43.26 -22.86
N LYS A 890 14.63 -42.21 -23.63
CA LYS A 890 14.64 -42.24 -25.10
C LYS A 890 16.02 -41.83 -25.64
N THR A 891 16.58 -42.69 -26.47
CA THR A 891 17.87 -42.48 -27.13
C THR A 891 17.68 -42.05 -28.59
N PHE A 892 18.19 -40.87 -28.93
CA PHE A 892 18.21 -40.33 -30.27
C PHE A 892 19.55 -40.62 -30.92
N SER A 893 19.52 -41.43 -31.98
CA SER A 893 20.67 -41.69 -32.85
C SER A 893 20.69 -40.70 -34.02
N TYR A 894 21.81 -40.67 -34.74
CA TYR A 894 21.95 -39.80 -35.91
C TYR A 894 21.05 -40.22 -37.09
N THR A 895 20.28 -39.26 -37.60
CA THR A 895 19.38 -39.43 -38.75
C THR A 895 19.71 -38.52 -39.95
N GLY A 896 20.54 -37.49 -39.76
CA GLY A 896 20.77 -36.43 -40.75
C GLY A 896 19.67 -35.35 -40.81
N SER A 897 18.72 -35.37 -39.87
CA SER A 897 17.64 -34.38 -39.74
C SER A 897 17.38 -34.07 -38.27
N VAL A 898 16.58 -33.02 -38.01
CA VAL A 898 15.99 -32.80 -36.69
C VAL A 898 15.05 -33.97 -36.33
N GLN A 899 14.98 -34.29 -35.05
CA GLN A 899 14.00 -35.19 -34.46
C GLN A 899 13.21 -34.42 -33.39
N SER A 900 11.90 -34.61 -33.31
CA SER A 900 11.07 -34.00 -32.26
C SER A 900 10.67 -35.05 -31.23
N PHE A 901 10.43 -34.60 -30.00
CA PHE A 901 9.87 -35.43 -28.95
C PHE A 901 9.03 -34.62 -27.98
N ASP A 902 7.80 -35.06 -27.78
CA ASP A 902 6.88 -34.51 -26.81
C ASP A 902 7.15 -35.18 -25.46
N LEU A 903 7.53 -34.37 -24.47
CA LEU A 903 7.76 -34.84 -23.11
C LEU A 903 6.41 -35.06 -22.41
N PRO A 904 6.24 -36.11 -21.59
CA PRO A 904 5.01 -36.30 -20.81
C PRO A 904 4.68 -35.08 -19.95
N ALA A 905 3.39 -34.79 -19.80
CA ALA A 905 2.91 -33.67 -18.97
C ALA A 905 3.30 -33.81 -17.49
N CYS A 906 3.37 -35.05 -16.97
CA CYS A 906 3.78 -35.35 -15.60
C CYS A 906 5.30 -35.55 -15.40
N ALA A 907 6.15 -35.19 -16.37
CA ALA A 907 7.60 -35.33 -16.24
C ALA A 907 8.17 -34.26 -15.26
N VAL A 908 8.29 -34.61 -13.97
CA VAL A 908 8.76 -33.71 -12.89
C VAL A 908 10.21 -33.23 -13.12
N SER A 909 11.06 -34.05 -13.73
CA SER A 909 12.39 -33.61 -14.15
C SER A 909 12.86 -34.35 -15.40
N VAL A 910 13.58 -33.66 -16.27
CA VAL A 910 14.06 -34.20 -17.54
C VAL A 910 15.59 -34.06 -17.60
N THR A 911 16.29 -35.18 -17.53
CA THR A 911 17.75 -35.23 -17.73
C THR A 911 18.06 -35.33 -19.22
N LEU A 912 18.85 -34.38 -19.71
CA LEU A 912 19.34 -34.31 -21.08
C LEU A 912 20.85 -34.62 -21.10
N GLU A 913 21.25 -35.57 -21.92
CA GLU A 913 22.64 -35.92 -22.17
C GLU A 913 22.92 -35.89 -23.67
N ALA A 914 23.94 -35.15 -24.10
CA ALA A 914 24.32 -35.02 -25.50
C ALA A 914 25.79 -35.37 -25.70
N TRP A 915 26.08 -35.99 -26.84
CA TRP A 915 27.43 -36.29 -27.31
C TRP A 915 27.63 -35.74 -28.72
N GLY A 916 28.61 -34.87 -28.91
CA GLY A 916 28.99 -34.38 -30.23
C GLY A 916 29.54 -35.48 -31.13
N ALA A 917 29.60 -35.25 -32.44
CA ALA A 917 30.17 -36.21 -33.38
C ALA A 917 31.68 -36.02 -33.55
N GLN A 918 32.37 -37.08 -33.98
CA GLN A 918 33.80 -36.98 -34.28
C GLN A 918 34.08 -36.31 -35.64
N GLY A 919 35.25 -35.67 -35.73
CA GLY A 919 35.81 -35.20 -36.99
C GLY A 919 36.22 -36.33 -37.93
N GLY A 920 36.21 -36.01 -39.22
CA GLY A 920 36.69 -36.88 -40.29
C GLY A 920 38.21 -37.06 -40.28
N TRP A 921 38.68 -38.09 -40.98
CA TRP A 921 40.12 -38.36 -41.15
C TRP A 921 40.45 -39.11 -42.43
N TYR A 922 41.72 -39.06 -42.83
CA TYR A 922 42.25 -39.73 -44.02
C TYR A 922 43.29 -40.79 -43.65
N GLY A 923 43.16 -42.00 -44.19
CA GLY A 923 44.08 -43.12 -43.92
C GLY A 923 43.95 -43.74 -42.52
N ASN A 924 44.99 -44.47 -42.10
CA ASN A 924 45.02 -45.28 -40.86
C ASN A 924 45.93 -44.71 -39.74
N GLN A 925 46.50 -43.51 -39.92
CA GLN A 925 47.55 -42.97 -39.04
C GLN A 925 47.14 -41.68 -38.31
N SER A 926 45.96 -41.14 -38.62
CA SER A 926 45.52 -39.82 -38.21
C SER A 926 44.05 -39.90 -37.84
N TYR A 927 43.64 -39.30 -36.72
CA TYR A 927 42.26 -39.31 -36.26
C TYR A 927 41.73 -37.88 -36.16
N GLY A 928 40.48 -37.68 -36.60
CA GLY A 928 39.72 -36.49 -36.23
C GLY A 928 39.47 -36.48 -34.73
N GLY A 929 39.26 -35.29 -34.17
CA GLY A 929 38.91 -35.13 -32.77
C GLY A 929 37.60 -35.84 -32.47
N LYS A 930 37.50 -36.43 -31.28
CA LYS A 930 36.25 -36.95 -30.76
C LYS A 930 35.31 -35.78 -30.44
N GLY A 931 34.01 -36.04 -30.50
CA GLY A 931 33.01 -35.09 -30.00
C GLY A 931 32.99 -35.06 -28.48
N GLY A 932 32.53 -33.94 -27.93
CA GLY A 932 32.37 -33.72 -26.50
C GLY A 932 31.15 -34.41 -25.91
N TYR A 933 30.98 -34.21 -24.61
CA TYR A 933 29.79 -34.54 -23.85
C TYR A 933 29.25 -33.28 -23.16
N ALA A 934 27.93 -33.19 -23.05
CA ALA A 934 27.24 -32.19 -22.25
C ALA A 934 26.04 -32.83 -21.55
N LYS A 935 25.79 -32.46 -20.29
CA LYS A 935 24.66 -32.89 -19.48
C LYS A 935 23.98 -31.69 -18.82
N GLY A 936 22.66 -31.79 -18.62
CA GLY A 936 21.93 -30.96 -17.68
C GLY A 936 20.54 -31.52 -17.39
N ARG A 937 19.99 -31.21 -16.22
CA ARG A 937 18.61 -31.55 -15.80
C ARG A 937 17.73 -30.31 -15.88
N ALA A 938 16.56 -30.44 -16.50
CA ALA A 938 15.54 -29.40 -16.55
C ALA A 938 14.34 -29.79 -15.69
N THR A 939 13.73 -28.82 -15.00
CA THR A 939 12.45 -28.98 -14.28
C THR A 939 11.27 -28.40 -15.06
N ASN A 940 11.53 -27.46 -15.97
CA ASN A 940 10.52 -26.67 -16.69
C ASN A 940 10.19 -27.17 -18.10
N LEU A 941 10.49 -28.45 -18.43
CA LEU A 941 10.23 -29.04 -19.75
C LEU A 941 9.04 -30.02 -19.79
N ALA A 942 8.36 -30.24 -18.66
CA ALA A 942 7.14 -31.03 -18.56
C ALA A 942 6.11 -30.61 -19.63
N GLY A 943 5.54 -31.58 -20.35
CA GLY A 943 4.53 -31.34 -21.40
C GLY A 943 5.01 -30.58 -22.65
N LYS A 944 6.29 -30.21 -22.77
CA LYS A 944 6.82 -29.44 -23.91
C LYS A 944 7.40 -30.34 -25.00
N THR A 945 7.27 -29.92 -26.26
CA THR A 945 8.02 -30.51 -27.38
C THR A 945 9.45 -29.99 -27.39
N ILE A 946 10.42 -30.91 -27.36
CA ILE A 946 11.84 -30.60 -27.60
C ILE A 946 12.27 -30.98 -29.02
N HIS A 947 13.20 -30.22 -29.58
CA HIS A 947 13.84 -30.53 -30.86
C HIS A 947 15.27 -30.98 -30.64
N VAL A 948 15.60 -32.16 -31.15
CA VAL A 948 16.87 -32.86 -30.94
C VAL A 948 17.63 -32.92 -32.26
N TYR A 949 18.81 -32.30 -32.28
CA TYR A 949 19.75 -32.30 -33.38
C TYR A 949 20.92 -33.21 -33.01
N VAL A 950 21.09 -34.33 -33.69
CA VAL A 950 22.19 -35.26 -33.41
C VAL A 950 23.32 -35.01 -34.40
N GLY A 951 24.54 -34.80 -33.92
CA GLY A 951 25.69 -34.48 -34.77
C GLY A 951 26.03 -35.57 -35.78
N GLY A 952 26.31 -35.17 -37.02
CA GLY A 952 26.87 -36.05 -38.04
C GLY A 952 28.39 -36.19 -37.90
N GLN A 953 28.93 -37.39 -38.09
CA GLN A 953 30.37 -37.60 -38.23
C GLN A 953 30.91 -36.89 -39.48
N GLY A 954 32.09 -36.29 -39.39
CA GLY A 954 32.76 -35.68 -40.54
C GLY A 954 33.25 -36.70 -41.57
N GLY A 955 33.23 -36.33 -42.85
CA GLY A 955 33.61 -37.23 -43.96
C GLY A 955 35.02 -37.81 -43.81
N TYR A 956 35.17 -39.13 -44.01
CA TYR A 956 36.43 -39.87 -43.79
C TYR A 956 36.83 -40.69 -45.02
N ASN A 957 38.12 -41.02 -45.12
CA ASN A 957 38.71 -41.90 -46.13
C ASN A 957 38.32 -41.57 -47.60
N GLY A 958 38.40 -40.28 -47.96
CA GLY A 958 38.10 -39.81 -49.32
C GLY A 958 36.60 -39.68 -49.66
N GLN A 959 35.70 -39.92 -48.69
CA GLN A 959 34.32 -39.45 -48.81
C GLN A 959 34.27 -37.92 -48.77
N VAL A 960 33.34 -37.32 -49.53
CA VAL A 960 33.25 -35.88 -49.76
C VAL A 960 33.38 -35.09 -48.46
N ALA A 961 34.30 -34.13 -48.42
CA ALA A 961 34.57 -33.26 -47.26
C ALA A 961 33.49 -32.17 -47.06
N ALA A 962 32.24 -32.62 -47.02
CA ALA A 962 31.19 -31.95 -46.27
C ALA A 962 31.49 -32.14 -44.77
N GLY A 963 31.25 -31.09 -44.00
CA GLY A 963 31.25 -31.21 -42.55
C GLY A 963 30.05 -32.02 -42.07
N GLY A 964 30.18 -32.57 -40.86
CA GLY A 964 29.13 -33.31 -40.19
C GLY A 964 27.86 -32.48 -39.99
N TYR A 965 26.70 -33.10 -40.20
CA TYR A 965 25.40 -32.48 -39.97
C TYR A 965 25.30 -31.83 -38.57
N ASN A 966 24.61 -30.69 -38.50
CA ASN A 966 24.57 -29.80 -37.34
C ASN A 966 25.95 -29.18 -37.00
N GLY A 967 26.57 -28.54 -37.98
CA GLY A 967 27.59 -27.53 -37.74
C GLY A 967 29.04 -27.92 -38.03
N GLY A 968 29.35 -29.09 -38.58
CA GLY A 968 30.72 -29.42 -38.97
C GLY A 968 31.22 -28.52 -40.11
N GLY A 969 32.46 -28.06 -40.02
CA GLY A 969 33.15 -27.34 -41.09
C GLY A 969 33.55 -28.27 -42.23
N GLY A 970 33.23 -27.88 -43.47
CA GLY A 970 33.66 -28.57 -44.70
C GLY A 970 34.97 -28.02 -45.27
N HIS A 971 35.01 -27.87 -46.59
CA HIS A 971 36.11 -27.25 -47.34
C HIS A 971 35.57 -26.53 -48.59
N THR A 972 36.36 -25.63 -49.19
CA THR A 972 35.95 -24.77 -50.32
C THR A 972 36.50 -25.20 -51.68
N GLY A 973 36.35 -26.47 -52.07
CA GLY A 973 36.72 -26.88 -53.44
C GLY A 973 36.68 -28.37 -53.76
N ALA A 974 37.72 -28.86 -54.43
CA ALA A 974 37.82 -30.21 -54.98
C ALA A 974 39.17 -30.88 -54.63
N ALA A 975 39.72 -30.57 -53.45
CA ALA A 975 40.96 -31.13 -52.96
C ALA A 975 40.77 -32.61 -52.59
N SER A 976 41.70 -33.48 -53.01
CA SER A 976 41.50 -34.95 -52.95
C SER A 976 41.73 -35.60 -51.57
N TYR A 977 41.99 -34.80 -50.53
CA TYR A 977 42.50 -35.28 -49.23
C TYR A 977 42.02 -34.47 -48.01
N THR A 978 41.20 -33.42 -48.20
CA THR A 978 40.54 -32.70 -47.11
C THR A 978 39.49 -33.57 -46.44
N VAL A 979 39.15 -33.27 -45.19
CA VAL A 979 38.10 -33.97 -44.42
C VAL A 979 37.30 -32.99 -43.56
N GLY A 980 36.00 -33.25 -43.41
CA GLY A 980 35.09 -32.38 -42.68
C GLY A 980 35.15 -32.59 -41.17
N GLY A 981 34.90 -31.54 -40.38
CA GLY A 981 34.73 -31.62 -38.94
C GLY A 981 33.42 -32.31 -38.55
N GLY A 982 33.31 -32.80 -37.32
CA GLY A 982 32.10 -33.39 -36.78
C GLY A 982 31.09 -32.33 -36.37
N GLY A 983 29.80 -32.62 -36.51
CA GLY A 983 28.73 -31.75 -36.03
C GLY A 983 28.52 -31.83 -34.53
N ALA A 984 27.92 -30.79 -33.96
CA ALA A 984 27.46 -30.79 -32.58
C ALA A 984 26.18 -31.63 -32.43
N SER A 985 25.92 -32.13 -31.23
CA SER A 985 24.57 -32.57 -30.85
C SER A 985 23.96 -31.54 -29.93
N ASP A 986 22.72 -31.12 -30.16
CA ASP A 986 22.04 -30.14 -29.31
C ASP A 986 20.55 -30.44 -29.11
N VAL A 987 20.00 -29.88 -28.04
CA VAL A 987 18.57 -29.89 -27.70
C VAL A 987 18.07 -28.46 -27.65
N ARG A 988 16.89 -28.23 -28.25
CA ARG A 988 16.24 -26.91 -28.32
C ARG A 988 14.83 -26.95 -27.72
N SER A 989 14.48 -25.86 -27.05
CA SER A 989 13.17 -25.63 -26.43
C SER A 989 12.60 -24.28 -26.87
N GLY A 990 11.28 -24.18 -27.05
CA GLY A 990 10.61 -22.96 -27.51
C GLY A 990 10.86 -22.59 -28.98
N GLY A 991 11.54 -23.43 -29.77
CA GLY A 991 11.78 -23.20 -31.18
C GLY A 991 12.96 -23.98 -31.77
N GLN A 992 13.24 -23.76 -33.05
CA GLN A 992 14.31 -24.42 -33.80
C GLN A 992 15.52 -23.52 -34.11
N ALA A 993 15.51 -22.24 -33.71
CA ALA A 993 16.63 -21.32 -33.97
C ALA A 993 17.87 -21.68 -33.13
N LEU A 994 19.06 -21.23 -33.53
CA LEU A 994 20.30 -21.47 -32.77
C LEU A 994 20.30 -20.79 -31.38
N THR A 995 19.42 -19.81 -31.17
CA THR A 995 19.14 -19.16 -29.88
C THR A 995 18.29 -20.01 -28.94
N ASN A 996 17.51 -20.97 -29.45
CA ASN A 996 16.68 -21.87 -28.64
C ASN A 996 17.47 -23.03 -27.99
N ARG A 997 18.80 -23.08 -28.13
CA ARG A 997 19.65 -24.19 -27.66
C ARG A 997 19.84 -24.13 -26.15
N ILE A 998 19.35 -25.16 -25.45
CA ILE A 998 19.49 -25.30 -23.98
C ILE A 998 20.67 -26.21 -23.59
N LEU A 999 21.04 -27.14 -24.47
CA LEU A 999 22.16 -28.07 -24.29
C LEU A 999 22.87 -28.27 -25.63
N VAL A 1000 24.20 -28.16 -25.67
CA VAL A 1000 25.03 -28.42 -26.86
C VAL A 1000 26.26 -29.22 -26.45
N ALA A 1001 26.55 -30.33 -27.13
CA ALA A 1001 27.79 -31.07 -27.05
C ALA A 1001 28.61 -30.86 -28.33
N GLY A 1002 29.77 -30.22 -28.22
CA GLY A 1002 30.59 -29.81 -29.36
C GLY A 1002 31.15 -30.97 -30.18
N GLY A 1003 31.12 -30.87 -31.50
CA GLY A 1003 31.76 -31.79 -32.44
C GLY A 1003 33.27 -31.58 -32.53
N GLY A 1004 34.00 -32.65 -32.83
CA GLY A 1004 35.46 -32.61 -33.00
C GLY A 1004 35.90 -32.09 -34.37
N GLY A 1005 37.02 -31.38 -34.42
CA GLY A 1005 37.65 -30.97 -35.67
C GLY A 1005 38.24 -32.15 -36.44
N ALA A 1006 38.42 -32.00 -37.76
CA ALA A 1006 38.97 -33.05 -38.62
C ALA A 1006 40.50 -33.06 -38.61
N SER A 1007 41.11 -34.19 -38.97
CA SER A 1007 42.57 -34.27 -39.16
C SER A 1007 43.05 -33.62 -40.47
N ALA A 1008 44.34 -33.37 -40.60
CA ALA A 1008 45.02 -33.05 -41.86
C ALA A 1008 46.06 -34.12 -42.22
N TRP A 1009 46.42 -34.22 -43.51
CA TRP A 1009 47.35 -35.25 -44.01
C TRP A 1009 48.55 -34.67 -44.77
N CYS A 1010 49.77 -34.98 -44.32
CA CYS A 1010 51.03 -34.42 -44.83
C CYS A 1010 52.09 -35.51 -45.05
N TYR A 1011 51.90 -36.38 -46.05
CA TYR A 1011 52.80 -37.51 -46.35
C TYR A 1011 52.98 -38.48 -45.18
N ASN A 1012 54.01 -38.25 -44.35
CA ASN A 1012 54.44 -39.08 -43.21
C ASN A 1012 54.11 -38.43 -41.85
N ASP A 1013 53.51 -37.24 -41.86
CA ASP A 1013 53.12 -36.47 -40.68
C ASP A 1013 51.64 -36.03 -40.84
N SER A 1014 50.96 -35.69 -39.76
CA SER A 1014 49.52 -35.39 -39.79
C SER A 1014 49.05 -34.59 -38.58
N GLY A 1015 48.37 -33.47 -38.84
CA GLY A 1015 47.67 -32.73 -37.81
C GLY A 1015 46.45 -33.52 -37.31
N VAL A 1016 46.41 -33.86 -36.02
CA VAL A 1016 45.21 -34.43 -35.40
C VAL A 1016 44.08 -33.41 -35.33
N GLY A 1017 42.83 -33.87 -35.36
CA GLY A 1017 41.69 -32.98 -35.14
C GLY A 1017 41.54 -32.58 -33.67
N GLY A 1018 41.14 -31.34 -33.40
CA GLY A 1018 40.87 -30.85 -32.06
C GLY A 1018 39.63 -31.51 -31.45
N GLN A 1019 39.69 -31.87 -30.17
CA GLN A 1019 38.56 -32.47 -29.46
C GLN A 1019 37.44 -31.45 -29.32
N GLY A 1020 36.22 -31.83 -29.69
CA GLY A 1020 35.02 -31.06 -29.34
C GLY A 1020 34.69 -31.29 -27.87
N GLY A 1021 33.97 -30.36 -27.25
CA GLY A 1021 33.53 -30.51 -25.87
C GLY A 1021 34.04 -29.43 -24.92
N GLY A 1022 33.62 -29.51 -23.65
CA GLY A 1022 33.92 -28.50 -22.63
C GLY A 1022 33.34 -27.12 -22.96
N LEU A 1023 33.50 -26.14 -22.06
CA LEU A 1023 33.14 -24.74 -22.37
C LEU A 1023 34.03 -24.14 -23.48
N THR A 1024 35.22 -24.71 -23.67
CA THR A 1024 36.16 -24.43 -24.78
C THR A 1024 36.68 -25.75 -25.31
N GLY A 1025 36.61 -25.96 -26.64
CA GLY A 1025 37.17 -27.14 -27.30
C GLY A 1025 38.71 -27.16 -27.28
N THR A 1026 39.35 -28.11 -27.96
CA THR A 1026 40.82 -28.05 -28.18
C THR A 1026 41.14 -27.59 -29.60
N GLY A 1027 42.30 -26.94 -29.76
CA GLY A 1027 42.86 -26.68 -31.09
C GLY A 1027 43.22 -27.97 -31.81
N GLY A 1028 43.34 -27.89 -33.14
CA GLY A 1028 43.93 -28.95 -33.94
C GLY A 1028 45.43 -29.09 -33.73
N GLY A 1029 45.99 -30.23 -34.16
CA GLY A 1029 47.44 -30.41 -34.28
C GLY A 1029 47.96 -29.95 -35.64
N HIS A 1030 49.28 -29.81 -35.77
CA HIS A 1030 49.97 -29.49 -37.02
C HIS A 1030 51.06 -30.52 -37.33
N SER A 1031 51.38 -30.67 -38.60
CA SER A 1031 52.63 -31.32 -39.03
C SER A 1031 53.82 -30.37 -38.85
N GLY A 1032 55.02 -30.89 -38.60
CA GLY A 1032 56.21 -30.14 -38.17
C GLY A 1032 56.76 -29.07 -39.14
N ASN A 1033 56.15 -28.92 -40.32
CA ASN A 1033 56.46 -27.85 -41.28
C ASN A 1033 55.49 -26.65 -41.20
N SER A 1034 54.36 -26.74 -40.46
CA SER A 1034 53.28 -25.74 -40.46
C SER A 1034 52.80 -25.35 -39.04
N PRO A 1035 53.64 -24.72 -38.19
CA PRO A 1035 53.35 -24.50 -36.77
C PRO A 1035 52.09 -23.66 -36.46
N ASP A 1036 51.66 -22.79 -37.37
CA ASP A 1036 50.45 -21.95 -37.23
C ASP A 1036 49.25 -22.44 -38.07
N GLY A 1037 49.40 -23.56 -38.79
CA GLY A 1037 48.38 -24.08 -39.71
C GLY A 1037 47.16 -24.71 -39.05
N TRP A 1038 47.14 -24.89 -37.72
CA TRP A 1038 46.05 -25.56 -37.00
C TRP A 1038 44.92 -24.60 -36.60
N GLY A 1039 43.68 -25.07 -36.77
CA GLY A 1039 42.48 -24.34 -36.34
C GLY A 1039 42.38 -24.22 -34.82
N LYS A 1040 42.02 -23.03 -34.34
CA LYS A 1040 41.86 -22.74 -32.91
C LYS A 1040 40.52 -23.30 -32.38
N PRO A 1041 40.37 -23.56 -31.07
CA PRO A 1041 39.10 -24.06 -30.53
C PRO A 1041 37.99 -22.99 -30.55
N GLY A 1042 36.73 -23.44 -30.59
CA GLY A 1042 35.59 -22.59 -30.26
C GLY A 1042 35.45 -22.43 -28.74
N THR A 1043 34.99 -21.26 -28.29
CA THR A 1043 34.74 -20.91 -26.87
C THR A 1043 33.24 -20.67 -26.63
N GLN A 1044 32.85 -20.12 -25.47
CA GLN A 1044 31.48 -19.67 -25.23
C GLN A 1044 31.14 -18.30 -25.83
N SER A 1045 32.12 -17.55 -26.31
CA SER A 1045 31.94 -16.18 -26.80
C SER A 1045 32.34 -15.98 -28.26
N ALA A 1046 33.16 -16.88 -28.82
CA ALA A 1046 33.66 -16.75 -30.18
C ALA A 1046 33.93 -18.11 -30.85
N GLY A 1047 33.79 -18.13 -32.17
CA GLY A 1047 34.27 -19.22 -32.99
C GLY A 1047 35.79 -19.24 -33.06
N GLY A 1048 36.35 -20.44 -33.16
CA GLY A 1048 37.80 -20.61 -33.24
C GLY A 1048 38.35 -19.98 -34.52
N ALA A 1049 39.42 -19.19 -34.39
CA ALA A 1049 40.13 -18.64 -35.55
C ALA A 1049 40.69 -19.76 -36.46
N GLY A 1050 40.64 -19.55 -37.77
CA GLY A 1050 41.21 -20.47 -38.75
C GLY A 1050 42.74 -20.52 -38.68
N GLY A 1051 43.31 -21.67 -39.03
CA GLY A 1051 44.75 -21.85 -39.15
C GLY A 1051 45.32 -21.11 -40.36
N ASN A 1052 46.54 -20.60 -40.23
CA ASN A 1052 47.24 -19.84 -41.28
C ASN A 1052 48.61 -20.45 -41.57
N PHE A 1053 48.86 -20.83 -42.81
CA PHE A 1053 50.21 -21.18 -43.26
C PHE A 1053 50.54 -20.46 -44.57
N SER A 1054 51.51 -19.54 -44.54
CA SER A 1054 52.01 -18.87 -45.76
C SER A 1054 50.91 -18.22 -46.64
N GLY A 1055 49.82 -17.73 -46.04
CA GLY A 1055 48.68 -17.14 -46.76
C GLY A 1055 47.60 -18.13 -47.21
N GLN A 1056 47.74 -19.41 -46.86
CA GLN A 1056 46.71 -20.45 -47.01
C GLN A 1056 45.91 -20.50 -45.70
N LEU A 1057 44.65 -20.08 -45.76
CA LEU A 1057 43.80 -19.78 -44.61
C LEU A 1057 42.61 -20.74 -44.52
N GLY A 1058 42.48 -21.44 -43.39
CA GLY A 1058 41.17 -21.94 -42.96
C GLY A 1058 40.29 -20.78 -42.51
N THR A 1059 38.95 -20.93 -42.56
CA THR A 1059 38.06 -19.90 -42.02
C THR A 1059 37.92 -20.02 -40.50
N ALA A 1060 37.54 -18.94 -39.84
CA ALA A 1060 37.04 -19.03 -38.47
C ALA A 1060 35.74 -19.85 -38.42
N GLY A 1061 35.47 -20.47 -37.27
CA GLY A 1061 34.14 -20.94 -36.91
C GLY A 1061 33.22 -19.77 -36.53
N THR A 1062 31.92 -20.04 -36.41
CA THR A 1062 30.88 -19.10 -35.98
C THR A 1062 29.88 -19.80 -35.04
N LEU A 1063 28.85 -19.09 -34.60
CA LEU A 1063 27.79 -19.67 -33.77
C LEU A 1063 27.12 -20.86 -34.51
N GLY A 1064 27.18 -22.04 -33.91
CA GLY A 1064 26.62 -23.27 -34.50
C GLY A 1064 27.37 -23.87 -35.69
N GLN A 1065 28.49 -23.31 -36.16
CA GLN A 1065 29.19 -23.76 -37.37
C GLN A 1065 30.73 -23.75 -37.21
N GLY A 1066 31.38 -24.84 -37.60
CA GLY A 1066 32.83 -24.97 -37.66
C GLY A 1066 33.42 -24.34 -38.92
N GLY A 1067 34.64 -23.82 -38.81
CA GLY A 1067 35.34 -23.18 -39.91
C GLY A 1067 35.72 -24.15 -41.03
N LEU A 1068 35.69 -23.67 -42.27
CA LEU A 1068 36.03 -24.44 -43.45
C LEU A 1068 37.55 -24.62 -43.56
N ALA A 1069 37.98 -25.82 -43.95
CA ALA A 1069 39.36 -26.12 -44.27
C ALA A 1069 39.83 -25.38 -45.54
N ASP A 1070 41.11 -25.03 -45.57
CA ASP A 1070 41.78 -24.53 -46.78
C ASP A 1070 41.74 -25.54 -47.95
N ASN A 1071 41.75 -25.01 -49.18
CA ASN A 1071 41.64 -25.74 -50.45
C ASN A 1071 42.93 -25.69 -51.29
N SER A 1072 44.09 -25.33 -50.70
CA SER A 1072 45.32 -25.19 -51.47
C SER A 1072 45.91 -26.53 -51.94
N ASN A 1073 46.08 -26.68 -53.25
CA ASN A 1073 46.68 -27.87 -53.87
C ASN A 1073 48.22 -27.82 -53.84
N GLY A 1074 48.77 -27.50 -52.65
CA GLY A 1074 50.20 -27.51 -52.37
C GLY A 1074 50.74 -28.92 -52.10
N GLY A 1075 52.04 -29.02 -51.83
CA GLY A 1075 52.70 -30.32 -51.71
C GLY A 1075 52.12 -31.26 -50.65
N CYS A 1076 51.55 -30.76 -49.54
CA CYS A 1076 50.87 -31.57 -48.54
C CYS A 1076 49.37 -31.69 -48.84
N GLY A 1077 48.82 -32.90 -48.74
CA GLY A 1077 47.45 -33.21 -49.13
C GLY A 1077 46.40 -32.82 -48.09
N GLY A 1078 46.04 -31.54 -48.01
CA GLY A 1078 44.78 -31.09 -47.43
C GLY A 1078 44.78 -30.77 -45.93
N ALA A 1079 43.78 -29.97 -45.54
CA ALA A 1079 43.54 -29.48 -44.19
C ALA A 1079 42.23 -30.04 -43.60
N GLY A 1080 42.08 -29.92 -42.27
CA GLY A 1080 40.90 -30.43 -41.55
C GLY A 1080 39.85 -29.35 -41.25
N GLY A 1081 38.57 -29.64 -41.48
CA GLY A 1081 37.47 -28.74 -41.13
C GLY A 1081 37.26 -28.64 -39.60
N GLY A 1082 36.83 -27.47 -39.11
CA GLY A 1082 36.53 -27.25 -37.71
C GLY A 1082 35.28 -28.00 -37.24
N GLY A 1083 35.23 -28.40 -35.97
CA GLY A 1083 34.06 -29.05 -35.37
C GLY A 1083 32.94 -28.05 -35.08
N GLY A 1084 31.68 -28.47 -35.22
CA GLY A 1084 30.52 -27.68 -34.80
C GLY A 1084 30.44 -27.55 -33.29
N GLY A 1085 29.72 -26.57 -32.77
CA GLY A 1085 29.59 -26.36 -31.32
C GLY A 1085 28.55 -25.31 -30.97
N TYR A 1086 28.59 -24.82 -29.74
CA TYR A 1086 27.88 -23.58 -29.40
C TYR A 1086 28.44 -22.45 -30.27
N TYR A 1087 29.77 -22.29 -30.22
CA TYR A 1087 30.58 -21.78 -31.32
C TYR A 1087 31.47 -22.90 -31.87
N GLY A 1088 31.61 -22.96 -33.21
CA GLY A 1088 32.46 -23.96 -33.84
C GLY A 1088 33.95 -23.64 -33.75
N GLY A 1089 34.78 -24.69 -33.84
CA GLY A 1089 36.24 -24.54 -33.96
C GLY A 1089 36.65 -24.03 -35.34
N GLY A 1090 37.85 -23.47 -35.44
CA GLY A 1090 38.40 -22.97 -36.70
C GLY A 1090 38.79 -24.08 -37.67
N GLY A 1091 38.69 -23.80 -38.97
CA GLY A 1091 39.24 -24.68 -40.01
C GLY A 1091 40.76 -24.65 -40.03
N GLY A 1092 41.39 -25.76 -40.39
CA GLY A 1092 42.83 -25.82 -40.61
C GLY A 1092 43.27 -25.08 -41.87
N GLY A 1093 44.43 -24.45 -41.80
CA GLY A 1093 45.25 -24.09 -42.96
C GLY A 1093 46.11 -25.27 -43.41
N HIS A 1094 46.99 -25.06 -44.39
CA HIS A 1094 47.73 -26.12 -45.07
C HIS A 1094 48.50 -27.06 -44.12
N GLY A 1095 48.02 -28.29 -43.97
CA GLY A 1095 48.61 -29.34 -43.14
C GLY A 1095 48.27 -29.30 -41.64
N GLY A 1096 47.33 -28.46 -41.21
CA GLY A 1096 46.81 -28.41 -39.85
C GLY A 1096 45.40 -28.98 -39.71
N GLY A 1097 45.15 -29.67 -38.60
CA GLY A 1097 43.81 -30.14 -38.23
C GLY A 1097 42.89 -28.97 -37.84
N GLY A 1098 41.59 -29.19 -37.95
CA GLY A 1098 40.59 -28.24 -37.48
C GLY A 1098 40.47 -28.25 -35.95
N GLY A 1099 40.08 -27.13 -35.35
CA GLY A 1099 39.75 -27.05 -33.92
C GLY A 1099 38.41 -27.71 -33.60
N GLY A 1100 38.22 -28.17 -32.37
CA GLY A 1100 36.92 -28.63 -31.87
C GLY A 1100 36.01 -27.47 -31.47
N GLY A 1101 34.69 -27.68 -31.57
CA GLY A 1101 33.69 -26.72 -31.09
C GLY A 1101 33.40 -26.83 -29.60
N SER A 1102 32.91 -25.74 -29.01
CA SER A 1102 32.48 -25.68 -27.61
C SER A 1102 31.16 -26.42 -27.37
N SER A 1103 30.98 -26.87 -26.12
CA SER A 1103 29.69 -27.30 -25.56
C SER A 1103 29.03 -26.15 -24.82
N TYR A 1104 27.74 -26.25 -24.54
CA TYR A 1104 26.96 -25.22 -23.87
C TYR A 1104 25.84 -25.82 -23.05
N VAL A 1105 25.57 -25.20 -21.91
CA VAL A 1105 24.51 -25.56 -20.96
C VAL A 1105 23.97 -24.23 -20.42
N GLN A 1106 22.65 -24.02 -20.44
CA GLN A 1106 22.02 -22.79 -19.93
C GLN A 1106 20.65 -23.13 -19.35
N GLY A 1107 20.33 -22.59 -18.16
CA GLY A 1107 19.03 -22.81 -17.52
C GLY A 1107 18.79 -24.27 -17.11
N LEU A 1108 19.86 -25.03 -16.88
CA LEU A 1108 19.83 -26.44 -16.49
C LEU A 1108 20.61 -26.65 -15.18
N LEU A 1109 20.13 -27.57 -14.36
CA LEU A 1109 20.76 -28.03 -13.12
C LEU A 1109 21.70 -29.21 -13.40
N ASP A 1110 22.54 -29.57 -12.42
CA ASP A 1110 23.41 -30.77 -12.45
C ASP A 1110 24.24 -30.91 -13.73
N THR A 1111 24.81 -29.79 -14.19
CA THR A 1111 25.47 -29.71 -15.49
C THR A 1111 26.89 -30.24 -15.48
N ASP A 1112 27.30 -30.84 -16.60
CA ASP A 1112 28.67 -31.28 -16.84
C ASP A 1112 29.00 -31.09 -18.33
N THR A 1113 30.27 -30.78 -18.64
CA THR A 1113 30.77 -30.75 -20.03
C THR A 1113 32.18 -31.32 -20.10
N GLN A 1114 32.42 -32.23 -21.04
CA GLN A 1114 33.71 -32.92 -21.18
C GLN A 1114 34.22 -32.86 -22.62
N THR A 1115 35.53 -32.73 -22.79
CA THR A 1115 36.21 -32.76 -24.10
C THR A 1115 36.51 -34.19 -24.56
N GLY A 1116 36.28 -34.47 -25.84
CA GLY A 1116 36.83 -35.65 -26.52
C GLY A 1116 36.33 -37.01 -26.03
N VAL A 1117 35.02 -37.13 -25.76
CA VAL A 1117 34.39 -38.35 -25.24
C VAL A 1117 33.99 -39.31 -26.37
N ARG A 1118 33.33 -38.80 -27.43
CA ARG A 1118 32.57 -39.61 -28.39
C ARG A 1118 33.29 -39.89 -29.71
N GLN A 1119 33.31 -41.17 -30.10
CA GLN A 1119 33.60 -41.61 -31.46
C GLN A 1119 32.31 -41.89 -32.24
N GLY A 1120 32.40 -41.78 -33.57
CA GLY A 1120 31.30 -41.92 -34.51
C GLY A 1120 30.44 -40.66 -34.65
N HIS A 1121 29.19 -40.87 -35.06
CA HIS A 1121 28.14 -39.87 -34.99
C HIS A 1121 27.85 -39.46 -33.53
N GLY A 1122 27.09 -38.38 -33.35
CA GLY A 1122 26.58 -37.97 -32.05
C GLY A 1122 25.46 -38.87 -31.51
N GLN A 1123 24.91 -38.48 -30.37
CA GLN A 1123 23.70 -39.07 -29.74
C GLN A 1123 23.13 -38.04 -28.77
N VAL A 1124 21.84 -38.15 -28.50
CA VAL A 1124 21.22 -37.51 -27.35
C VAL A 1124 20.42 -38.58 -26.58
N ILE A 1125 20.45 -38.53 -25.26
CA ILE A 1125 19.61 -39.32 -24.38
C ILE A 1125 18.75 -38.36 -23.58
N VAL A 1126 17.46 -38.67 -23.48
CA VAL A 1126 16.47 -37.91 -22.72
C VAL A 1126 15.83 -38.88 -21.75
N THR A 1127 15.92 -38.59 -20.45
CA THR A 1127 15.32 -39.38 -19.38
C THR A 1127 14.36 -38.50 -18.58
N TRP A 1128 13.19 -39.02 -18.26
CA TRP A 1128 12.11 -38.34 -17.52
C TRP A 1128 11.43 -39.30 -16.52
#